data_AF-A0A8J8CBZ9-F1
#
_entry.id   AF-A0A8J8CBZ9-F1
#
_cell.length_a   1.000
_cell.length_b   1.000
_cell.length_c   1.000
_cell.angle_alpha   90.00
_cell.angle_beta   90.00
_cell.angle_gamma   90.00
#
_symmetry.space_group_name_H-M   'P 1'
#
loop_
_entity.id
_entity.type
_entity.pdbx_description
1 polymer ?
#
loop_
_entity_poly.entity_id
_entity_poly.type
_entity_poly.pdbx_seq_one_letter_code
_entity_poly.pdbx_strand_id
1 'polypeptide(L)'
;MHSGVYIKVASVSVAVLMLVSAAVVLTYANQVPGQERVFQAGHPASLVSPSPQGKAEQVMSYLHSRGIPGRYVYLPNFDSKPHYSGAGIIGPSYTSAPAPFGIGAYGVSNSTTGVLHAFNVTTGSIAATVNMSSLSDLYVYDDGPTSITLQLNAVLDNVALFGDANYSFWTQNVMFYSARTHSLLFLDNLWNFSSSSFTFTRNSLYSFDGHPIAPVFYYDIGPSFSLSYPFSVTAYLNTSLTDGRSTVYYNYSVTSGGTTVSGSYDEIQFNSTPVQNPNYVAPSPTYLISGNTLTPTGFIPYDAEIIVGGPGGGSTANVNAINATMQLKYLNSAKEYASFNSTYDVGSETGETSQGIAVAWNPSTESAMLSAGPSFVYGMWGINNGAKMNSYAGTVAPSNSFLFASPGRTFSLSNAAQVPLALSGKFNFSIPLSTLSFEALLSDYEPSMLTAAGGSAGVGLSITLSHDSSMGIYTPLYAFNNQQVANISSGGNGTSSSPYVLVNNPSPTGVSSIFGEANDYFFNSYYGVLLSNVTVHTEIVGLPLLNVSYTGFNALLAGFYGLPLQNYMGTVIYDSSNISIVSGTFSGWFSSTLTEFPVANLLLWNSVKVTVKDNYFFTMDSSMLVYDNHTVAGHNIISGNVFYQDPALSRLNFGPIDVSTNFASAFSNPVGLTVYSSHNTVYDNVFDVYVTAISPNYSIYSGNGVAYADSWNYGHTGNYWWNFNGSIFNGDRLIPFDRGFTRTYNNNGLITSGYDLYPSPIPGAHPAGLVTP
;
A
#
# COMPACT_ATOMS: atom_id res chain seq x y z
N MET A 1 30.36 7.44 45.70
CA MET A 1 29.85 6.05 45.66
C MET A 1 28.31 6.02 45.82
N HIS A 2 27.55 6.76 45.01
CA HIS A 2 26.08 6.76 45.05
C HIS A 2 25.41 6.92 43.67
N SER A 3 26.01 6.35 42.61
CA SER A 3 25.43 6.35 41.25
C SER A 3 25.11 4.96 40.69
N GLY A 4 25.48 3.88 41.40
CA GLY A 4 25.33 2.49 40.92
C GLY A 4 24.02 1.79 41.30
N VAL A 5 23.19 2.39 42.17
CA VAL A 5 21.97 1.73 42.69
C VAL A 5 20.71 2.13 41.90
N TYR A 6 20.65 3.34 41.32
CA TYR A 6 19.47 3.79 40.56
C TYR A 6 19.31 3.10 39.19
N ILE A 7 20.41 2.69 38.54
CA ILE A 7 20.36 2.03 37.23
C ILE A 7 19.84 0.59 37.33
N LYS A 8 20.11 -0.11 38.44
CA LYS A 8 19.61 -1.48 38.68
C LYS A 8 18.14 -1.52 39.08
N VAL A 9 17.63 -0.50 39.76
CA VAL A 9 16.20 -0.42 40.11
C VAL A 9 15.36 -0.08 38.87
N ALA A 10 15.82 0.84 38.01
CA ALA A 10 15.11 1.18 36.77
C ALA A 10 15.04 0.01 35.77
N SER A 11 16.11 -0.76 35.61
CA SER A 11 16.14 -1.91 34.69
C SER A 11 15.29 -3.10 35.20
N VAL A 12 15.22 -3.32 36.51
CA VAL A 12 14.32 -4.32 37.10
C VAL A 12 12.86 -3.86 37.02
N SER A 13 12.56 -2.57 37.21
CA SER A 13 11.19 -2.03 37.06
C SER A 13 10.68 -2.11 35.62
N VAL A 14 11.53 -1.90 34.61
CA VAL A 14 11.16 -2.05 33.19
C VAL A 14 10.94 -3.52 32.83
N ALA A 15 11.80 -4.43 33.28
CA ALA A 15 11.62 -5.87 33.05
C ALA A 15 10.36 -6.42 33.76
N VAL A 16 10.05 -5.94 34.96
CA VAL A 16 8.82 -6.29 35.69
C VAL A 16 7.59 -5.67 35.00
N LEU A 17 7.66 -4.44 34.48
CA LEU A 17 6.56 -3.88 33.69
C LEU A 17 6.33 -4.69 32.41
N MET A 18 7.40 -5.11 31.72
CA MET A 18 7.30 -5.93 30.50
C MET A 18 6.70 -7.32 30.78
N LEU A 19 7.09 -7.96 31.88
CA LEU A 19 6.52 -9.24 32.33
C LEU A 19 5.05 -9.09 32.77
N VAL A 20 4.69 -7.97 33.41
CA VAL A 20 3.30 -7.68 33.79
C VAL A 20 2.45 -7.36 32.55
N SER A 21 2.96 -6.66 31.55
CA SER A 21 2.23 -6.45 30.28
C SER A 21 2.05 -7.73 29.48
N ALA A 22 3.06 -8.62 29.43
CA ALA A 22 2.92 -9.93 28.79
C ALA A 22 1.92 -10.83 29.54
N ALA A 23 1.90 -10.78 30.88
CA ALA A 23 0.93 -11.51 31.70
C ALA A 23 -0.49 -10.94 31.54
N VAL A 24 -0.67 -9.61 31.42
CA VAL A 24 -1.97 -8.98 31.19
C VAL A 24 -2.56 -9.36 29.83
N VAL A 25 -1.73 -9.43 28.78
CA VAL A 25 -2.13 -9.92 27.44
C VAL A 25 -2.53 -11.41 27.49
N LEU A 26 -1.79 -12.24 28.24
CA LEU A 26 -2.13 -13.66 28.45
C LEU A 26 -3.37 -13.88 29.33
N THR A 27 -3.67 -13.00 30.28
CA THR A 27 -4.91 -13.08 31.08
C THR A 27 -6.14 -12.55 30.33
N TYR A 28 -6.00 -11.56 29.44
CA TYR A 28 -7.12 -11.13 28.60
C TYR A 28 -7.49 -12.18 27.54
N ALA A 29 -6.51 -12.91 27.00
CA ALA A 29 -6.76 -14.06 26.12
C ALA A 29 -7.45 -15.25 26.83
N ASN A 30 -7.31 -15.37 28.16
CA ASN A 30 -7.86 -16.48 28.96
C ASN A 30 -9.11 -16.12 29.78
N GLN A 31 -9.64 -14.89 29.68
CA GLN A 31 -10.81 -14.43 30.45
C GLN A 31 -12.04 -14.09 29.61
N VAL A 32 -12.24 -14.79 28.49
CA VAL A 32 -13.59 -14.94 27.92
C VAL A 32 -14.11 -16.30 28.39
N PRO A 33 -14.92 -16.39 29.47
CA PRO A 33 -15.62 -17.63 29.79
C PRO A 33 -16.51 -17.99 28.61
N GLY A 34 -16.35 -19.22 28.11
CA GLY A 34 -17.13 -19.79 27.03
C GLY A 34 -18.63 -19.81 27.33
N GLN A 35 -19.31 -18.72 26.98
CA GLN A 35 -20.65 -18.82 26.42
C GLN A 35 -20.50 -18.88 24.91
N GLU A 36 -20.31 -20.11 24.41
CA GLU A 36 -20.68 -20.44 23.05
C GLU A 36 -22.16 -20.09 22.86
N ARG A 37 -22.44 -18.90 22.32
CA ARG A 37 -23.60 -18.79 21.45
C ARG A 37 -23.29 -19.68 20.26
N VAL A 38 -23.86 -20.87 20.28
CA VAL A 38 -24.06 -21.68 19.07
C VAL A 38 -24.86 -20.79 18.12
N PHE A 39 -24.15 -20.01 17.30
CA PHE A 39 -24.73 -19.47 16.08
C PHE A 39 -25.04 -20.69 15.24
N GLN A 40 -26.33 -21.09 15.22
CA GLN A 40 -26.82 -21.96 14.19
C GLN A 40 -26.27 -21.44 12.86
N ALA A 41 -25.64 -22.33 12.10
CA ALA A 41 -25.15 -22.06 10.77
C ALA A 41 -26.30 -21.49 9.93
N GLY A 42 -26.38 -20.16 9.87
CA GLY A 42 -27.16 -19.47 8.87
C GLY A 42 -26.59 -19.92 7.53
N HIS A 43 -27.48 -20.33 6.62
CA HIS A 43 -27.10 -20.66 5.25
C HIS A 43 -26.11 -19.62 4.73
N PRO A 44 -24.99 -20.03 4.10
CA PRO A 44 -24.05 -19.07 3.52
C PRO A 44 -24.87 -18.20 2.58
N ALA A 45 -24.92 -16.89 2.86
CA ALA A 45 -25.36 -15.94 1.86
C ALA A 45 -24.47 -16.21 0.65
N SER A 46 -25.08 -16.72 -0.42
CA SER A 46 -24.42 -16.95 -1.69
C SER A 46 -23.77 -15.64 -2.09
N LEU A 47 -22.45 -15.52 -1.94
CA LEU A 47 -21.68 -14.56 -2.70
C LEU A 47 -21.94 -14.94 -4.16
N VAL A 48 -22.90 -14.26 -4.78
CA VAL A 48 -23.19 -14.36 -6.21
C VAL A 48 -21.84 -14.18 -6.90
N SER A 49 -21.33 -15.20 -7.59
CA SER A 49 -20.03 -15.14 -8.25
C SER A 49 -20.03 -13.96 -9.22
N PRO A 50 -19.41 -12.82 -8.88
CA PRO A 50 -19.36 -11.72 -9.83
C PRO A 50 -18.39 -12.12 -10.96
N SER A 51 -18.42 -11.35 -12.04
CA SER A 51 -17.23 -11.25 -12.89
C SER A 51 -16.02 -10.82 -12.03
N PRO A 52 -14.77 -11.01 -12.47
CA PRO A 52 -13.59 -10.52 -11.74
C PRO A 52 -13.68 -9.03 -11.31
N GLN A 53 -14.47 -8.23 -12.03
CA GLN A 53 -14.87 -6.86 -11.69
C GLN A 53 -15.56 -6.78 -10.32
N GLY A 54 -14.93 -6.03 -9.40
CA GLY A 54 -15.45 -5.80 -8.05
C GLY A 54 -15.14 -6.92 -7.03
N LYS A 55 -14.40 -7.98 -7.41
CA LYS A 55 -14.00 -9.04 -6.46
C LYS A 55 -13.12 -8.49 -5.34
N ALA A 56 -12.15 -7.63 -5.70
CA ALA A 56 -11.30 -6.88 -4.78
C ALA A 56 -12.14 -6.13 -3.73
N GLU A 57 -13.05 -5.28 -4.18
CA GLU A 57 -13.92 -4.45 -3.33
C GLU A 57 -14.81 -5.31 -2.43
N GLN A 58 -15.38 -6.41 -2.95
CA GLN A 58 -16.19 -7.34 -2.17
C GLN A 58 -15.39 -8.04 -1.08
N VAL A 59 -14.17 -8.49 -1.42
CA VAL A 59 -13.27 -9.13 -0.46
C VAL A 59 -12.91 -8.12 0.62
N MET A 60 -12.42 -6.93 0.27
CA MET A 60 -12.03 -5.91 1.25
C MET A 60 -13.20 -5.48 2.12
N SER A 61 -14.37 -5.19 1.53
CA SER A 61 -15.60 -4.88 2.28
C SER A 61 -15.99 -6.00 3.26
N TYR A 62 -15.88 -7.26 2.84
CA TYR A 62 -16.15 -8.40 3.71
C TYR A 62 -15.17 -8.48 4.88
N LEU A 63 -13.88 -8.28 4.63
CA LEU A 63 -12.82 -8.33 5.65
C LEU A 63 -12.97 -7.19 6.66
N HIS A 64 -13.24 -5.98 6.18
CA HIS A 64 -13.52 -4.80 7.00
C HIS A 64 -14.77 -5.00 7.87
N SER A 65 -15.84 -5.60 7.34
CA SER A 65 -17.04 -5.92 8.13
C SER A 65 -16.77 -6.88 9.30
N ARG A 66 -15.62 -7.55 9.30
CA ARG A 66 -15.15 -8.45 10.36
C ARG A 66 -13.98 -7.89 11.18
N GLY A 67 -13.57 -6.64 10.91
CA GLY A 67 -12.46 -5.98 11.59
C GLY A 67 -11.11 -6.67 11.34
N ILE A 68 -10.93 -7.25 10.15
CA ILE A 68 -9.65 -7.86 9.74
C ILE A 68 -8.80 -6.76 9.09
N PRO A 69 -7.65 -6.37 9.68
CA PRO A 69 -6.81 -5.32 9.13
C PRO A 69 -6.24 -5.68 7.75
N GLY A 70 -6.26 -4.72 6.82
CA GLY A 70 -5.72 -4.90 5.46
C GLY A 70 -4.26 -5.36 5.42
N ARG A 71 -3.43 -4.94 6.37
CA ARG A 71 -2.02 -5.37 6.50
C ARG A 71 -1.80 -6.88 6.73
N TYR A 72 -2.85 -7.66 7.01
CA TYR A 72 -2.78 -9.13 7.17
C TYR A 72 -3.34 -9.87 5.94
N VAL A 73 -3.69 -9.13 4.90
CA VAL A 73 -4.38 -9.63 3.72
C VAL A 73 -3.51 -9.30 2.52
N TYR A 74 -3.09 -10.33 1.80
CA TYR A 74 -2.28 -10.20 0.59
C TYR A 74 -3.07 -10.73 -0.58
N LEU A 75 -3.61 -9.81 -1.37
CA LEU A 75 -4.68 -10.10 -2.32
C LEU A 75 -4.09 -10.70 -3.61
N PRO A 76 -4.74 -11.70 -4.22
CA PRO A 76 -4.42 -12.08 -5.59
C PRO A 76 -4.66 -10.90 -6.55
N ASN A 77 -3.95 -10.82 -7.65
CA ASN A 77 -4.27 -9.88 -8.72
C ASN A 77 -5.55 -10.35 -9.45
N PHE A 78 -6.70 -9.82 -9.05
CA PHE A 78 -8.00 -10.20 -9.61
C PHE A 78 -8.23 -9.71 -11.05
N ASP A 79 -7.39 -8.81 -11.59
CA ASP A 79 -7.46 -8.34 -12.99
C ASP A 79 -6.26 -8.80 -13.85
N SER A 80 -5.47 -9.78 -13.37
CA SER A 80 -4.31 -10.23 -14.14
C SER A 80 -4.79 -10.91 -15.44
N LYS A 81 -4.59 -10.26 -16.59
CA LYS A 81 -4.77 -10.93 -17.88
C LYS A 81 -3.52 -11.75 -18.17
N PRO A 82 -3.64 -13.06 -18.43
CA PRO A 82 -2.47 -13.87 -18.74
C PRO A 82 -1.82 -13.32 -20.02
N HIS A 83 -0.54 -13.01 -19.92
CA HIS A 83 0.22 -12.56 -21.07
C HIS A 83 0.73 -13.78 -21.85
N TYR A 84 0.17 -13.98 -23.04
CA TYR A 84 0.63 -15.02 -23.97
C TYR A 84 1.63 -14.42 -24.96
N SER A 85 2.83 -14.98 -25.02
CA SER A 85 3.71 -14.74 -26.17
C SER A 85 3.25 -15.57 -27.39
N GLY A 86 3.74 -15.23 -28.59
CA GLY A 86 3.24 -15.71 -29.90
C GLY A 86 3.23 -17.23 -30.17
N ALA A 87 3.55 -18.07 -29.18
CA ALA A 87 3.43 -19.53 -29.21
C ALA A 87 2.47 -20.09 -28.13
N GLY A 88 1.64 -19.25 -27.49
CA GLY A 88 0.78 -19.66 -26.38
C GLY A 88 1.52 -19.90 -25.07
N ILE A 89 2.75 -19.38 -24.96
CA ILE A 89 3.57 -19.48 -23.74
C ILE A 89 3.14 -18.38 -22.78
N ILE A 90 2.87 -18.79 -21.54
CA ILE A 90 2.45 -17.93 -20.44
C ILE A 90 3.69 -17.33 -19.79
N GLY A 91 3.74 -16.00 -19.70
CA GLY A 91 4.79 -15.26 -19.01
C GLY A 91 4.22 -14.28 -17.98
N PRO A 92 5.02 -13.32 -17.48
CA PRO A 92 4.54 -12.33 -16.52
C PRO A 92 3.38 -11.51 -17.10
N SER A 93 2.36 -11.27 -16.27
CA SER A 93 1.16 -10.48 -16.62
C SER A 93 1.47 -8.99 -16.75
N TYR A 94 2.39 -8.49 -15.93
CA TYR A 94 2.82 -7.10 -15.93
C TYR A 94 3.78 -6.80 -17.09
N THR A 95 3.64 -5.60 -17.66
CA THR A 95 4.52 -5.09 -18.73
C THR A 95 5.22 -3.77 -18.38
N SER A 96 4.80 -3.13 -17.28
CA SER A 96 5.37 -1.90 -16.73
C SER A 96 5.12 -1.85 -15.22
N ALA A 97 5.82 -0.95 -14.53
CA ALA A 97 5.49 -0.57 -13.16
C ALA A 97 4.14 0.18 -13.08
N PRO A 98 3.54 0.30 -11.87
CA PRO A 98 3.89 -0.40 -10.63
C PRO A 98 3.61 -1.90 -10.76
N ALA A 99 4.56 -2.74 -10.35
CA ALA A 99 4.47 -4.21 -10.47
C ALA A 99 5.23 -4.87 -9.31
N PRO A 100 4.99 -6.15 -8.99
CA PRO A 100 5.71 -6.84 -7.93
C PRO A 100 7.14 -7.21 -8.36
N PHE A 101 8.09 -6.26 -8.27
CA PHE A 101 9.47 -6.46 -8.72
C PHE A 101 10.25 -7.41 -7.80
N GLY A 102 11.06 -8.30 -8.38
CA GLY A 102 11.83 -9.30 -7.67
C GLY A 102 12.37 -10.39 -8.59
N ILE A 103 12.02 -11.65 -8.31
CA ILE A 103 12.37 -12.80 -9.14
C ILE A 103 11.10 -13.64 -9.35
N GLY A 104 10.64 -13.81 -10.58
CA GLY A 104 9.54 -14.70 -10.96
C GLY A 104 10.00 -15.85 -11.85
N ALA A 105 9.54 -17.07 -11.58
CA ALA A 105 9.85 -18.28 -12.33
C ALA A 105 8.57 -18.87 -12.95
N TYR A 106 8.46 -18.75 -14.28
CA TYR A 106 7.25 -19.06 -15.04
C TYR A 106 7.27 -20.38 -15.81
N GLY A 107 8.33 -21.19 -15.66
CA GLY A 107 8.48 -22.41 -16.49
C GLY A 107 8.68 -22.09 -17.97
N VAL A 108 9.35 -20.98 -18.27
CA VAL A 108 9.67 -20.54 -19.64
C VAL A 108 11.17 -20.42 -19.79
N SER A 109 11.75 -20.97 -20.85
CA SER A 109 13.17 -20.85 -21.17
C SER A 109 13.35 -20.25 -22.56
N ASN A 110 14.47 -19.58 -22.81
CA ASN A 110 14.82 -19.11 -24.14
C ASN A 110 15.91 -20.01 -24.76
N SER A 111 15.63 -20.54 -25.95
CA SER A 111 16.62 -21.29 -26.73
C SER A 111 17.75 -20.38 -27.22
N THR A 112 18.88 -20.97 -27.62
CA THR A 112 19.97 -20.24 -28.27
C THR A 112 19.56 -19.56 -29.59
N THR A 113 18.39 -19.91 -30.14
CA THR A 113 17.80 -19.30 -31.34
C THR A 113 16.85 -18.13 -31.05
N GLY A 114 16.64 -17.75 -29.77
CA GLY A 114 15.76 -16.65 -29.39
C GLY A 114 14.27 -17.02 -29.32
N VAL A 115 13.95 -18.32 -29.42
CA VAL A 115 12.58 -18.85 -29.34
C VAL A 115 12.32 -19.30 -27.91
N LEU A 116 11.21 -18.84 -27.33
CA LEU A 116 10.76 -19.27 -26.01
C LEU A 116 10.19 -20.69 -26.05
N HIS A 117 10.43 -21.46 -24.98
CA HIS A 117 9.90 -22.80 -24.76
C HIS A 117 9.32 -22.92 -23.35
N ALA A 118 8.09 -23.41 -23.25
CA ALA A 118 7.49 -23.77 -21.98
C ALA A 118 8.01 -25.13 -21.47
N PHE A 119 8.15 -25.25 -20.15
CA PHE A 119 8.46 -26.47 -19.43
C PHE A 119 7.77 -26.46 -18.06
N ASN A 120 7.75 -27.62 -17.40
CA ASN A 120 7.15 -27.76 -16.08
C ASN A 120 8.23 -28.15 -15.07
N VAL A 121 8.14 -27.58 -13.86
CA VAL A 121 8.89 -28.01 -12.68
C VAL A 121 7.89 -28.39 -11.60
N THR A 122 8.05 -29.58 -11.03
CA THR A 122 7.35 -30.00 -9.82
C THR A 122 8.35 -30.20 -8.70
N THR A 123 8.02 -29.71 -7.51
CA THR A 123 8.91 -29.81 -6.35
C THR A 123 8.13 -29.87 -5.04
N GLY A 124 8.74 -30.45 -4.01
CA GLY A 124 8.20 -30.46 -2.66
C GLY A 124 8.56 -29.21 -1.84
N SER A 125 9.41 -28.32 -2.35
CA SER A 125 9.80 -27.12 -1.60
C SER A 125 10.36 -26.01 -2.49
N ILE A 126 10.01 -24.78 -2.15
CA ILE A 126 10.56 -23.54 -2.69
C ILE A 126 11.22 -22.76 -1.56
N ALA A 127 12.36 -22.14 -1.84
CA ALA A 127 13.05 -21.26 -0.92
C ALA A 127 13.44 -19.94 -1.58
N ALA A 128 13.26 -18.84 -0.86
CA ALA A 128 13.71 -17.53 -1.28
C ALA A 128 14.58 -16.90 -0.20
N THR A 129 15.76 -16.39 -0.59
CA THR A 129 16.69 -15.71 0.32
C THR A 129 16.85 -14.25 -0.09
N VAL A 130 16.72 -13.35 0.88
CA VAL A 130 16.96 -11.92 0.73
C VAL A 130 18.06 -11.50 1.69
N ASN A 131 19.14 -10.92 1.16
CA ASN A 131 20.16 -10.24 1.97
C ASN A 131 19.95 -8.74 1.83
N MET A 132 19.60 -8.08 2.93
CA MET A 132 19.25 -6.66 2.96
C MET A 132 20.37 -5.86 3.64
N SER A 133 20.96 -4.91 2.91
CA SER A 133 22.03 -4.04 3.42
C SER A 133 21.54 -2.63 3.76
N SER A 134 20.52 -2.13 3.06
CA SER A 134 19.86 -0.87 3.37
C SER A 134 18.54 -0.76 2.62
N LEU A 135 17.56 -0.08 3.22
CA LEU A 135 16.29 0.28 2.60
C LEU A 135 15.85 1.66 3.10
N SER A 136 15.30 2.46 2.19
CA SER A 136 14.50 3.64 2.45
C SER A 136 13.34 3.65 1.45
N ASP A 137 12.15 3.74 1.98
CA ASP A 137 10.88 3.75 1.26
C ASP A 137 9.97 4.80 1.90
N LEU A 138 9.03 5.34 1.12
CA LEU A 138 7.99 6.22 1.66
C LEU A 138 6.72 6.17 0.80
N TYR A 139 5.65 5.62 1.35
CA TYR A 139 4.32 5.64 0.74
C TYR A 139 3.23 5.97 1.76
N VAL A 140 2.81 7.24 1.82
CA VAL A 140 1.96 7.80 2.90
C VAL A 140 0.47 7.45 2.79
N TYR A 141 0.00 6.92 1.67
CA TYR A 141 -1.39 6.44 1.53
C TYR A 141 -1.58 5.00 2.04
N ASP A 142 -0.63 4.52 2.83
CA ASP A 142 -0.65 3.21 3.46
C ASP A 142 -0.46 3.35 4.98
N ASP A 143 -1.00 2.41 5.77
CA ASP A 143 -0.93 2.43 7.24
C ASP A 143 0.49 2.13 7.81
N GLY A 144 1.38 1.61 6.97
CA GLY A 144 2.79 1.38 7.24
C GLY A 144 3.70 2.11 6.25
N PRO A 145 3.75 3.45 6.25
CA PRO A 145 4.29 4.25 5.14
C PRO A 145 5.81 4.14 4.93
N THR A 146 6.52 3.44 5.81
CA THR A 146 7.97 3.17 5.77
C THR A 146 8.21 1.68 5.95
N SER A 147 7.36 0.88 5.29
CA SER A 147 7.37 -0.57 5.33
C SER A 147 7.15 -1.15 3.93
N ILE A 148 7.75 -2.31 3.71
CA ILE A 148 7.56 -3.11 2.51
C ILE A 148 7.21 -4.54 2.92
N THR A 149 6.78 -5.34 1.96
CA THR A 149 6.82 -6.80 2.07
C THR A 149 7.87 -7.40 1.19
N LEU A 150 8.44 -8.51 1.65
CA LEU A 150 9.15 -9.48 0.83
C LEU A 150 8.28 -10.74 0.79
N GLN A 151 7.71 -11.09 -0.36
CA GLN A 151 6.70 -12.16 -0.44
C GLN A 151 7.23 -13.33 -1.25
N LEU A 152 7.39 -14.50 -0.62
CA LEU A 152 7.62 -15.75 -1.33
C LEU A 152 6.27 -16.39 -1.65
N ASN A 153 5.90 -16.40 -2.93
CA ASN A 153 4.63 -16.93 -3.37
C ASN A 153 4.85 -18.12 -4.32
N ALA A 154 3.98 -19.13 -4.23
CA ALA A 154 3.98 -20.26 -5.16
C ALA A 154 2.62 -20.96 -5.18
N VAL A 155 2.32 -21.65 -6.28
CA VAL A 155 1.07 -22.42 -6.41
C VAL A 155 1.32 -23.89 -6.07
N LEU A 156 0.66 -24.35 -5.01
CA LEU A 156 0.58 -25.74 -4.60
C LEU A 156 -0.47 -26.48 -5.43
N ASP A 157 -0.07 -27.54 -6.11
CA ASP A 157 -0.92 -28.38 -6.95
C ASP A 157 -1.11 -29.78 -6.34
N ASN A 158 -2.09 -30.52 -6.87
CA ASN A 158 -2.41 -31.90 -6.48
C ASN A 158 -2.77 -32.01 -4.98
N VAL A 159 -3.47 -30.98 -4.46
CA VAL A 159 -3.98 -30.98 -3.09
C VAL A 159 -5.26 -31.80 -3.02
N ALA A 160 -5.31 -32.75 -2.09
CA ALA A 160 -6.49 -33.57 -1.89
C ALA A 160 -7.47 -32.94 -0.90
N LEU A 161 -8.72 -32.76 -1.32
CA LEU A 161 -9.87 -32.51 -0.45
C LEU A 161 -10.90 -33.63 -0.61
N PHE A 162 -11.30 -34.23 0.50
CA PHE A 162 -12.33 -35.26 0.56
C PHE A 162 -12.13 -36.40 -0.45
N GLY A 163 -10.87 -36.82 -0.65
CA GLY A 163 -10.48 -37.87 -1.59
C GLY A 163 -10.23 -37.44 -3.03
N ASP A 164 -10.46 -36.17 -3.37
CA ASP A 164 -10.26 -35.62 -4.72
C ASP A 164 -9.02 -34.72 -4.75
N ALA A 165 -8.05 -35.07 -5.58
CA ALA A 165 -6.72 -34.44 -5.66
C ALA A 165 -6.57 -33.46 -6.85
N ASN A 166 -7.64 -32.73 -7.17
CA ASN A 166 -7.67 -31.75 -8.26
C ASN A 166 -7.68 -30.29 -7.75
N TYR A 167 -7.31 -30.06 -6.50
CA TYR A 167 -7.28 -28.72 -5.92
C TYR A 167 -5.89 -28.10 -6.02
N SER A 168 -5.88 -26.79 -6.25
CA SER A 168 -4.69 -25.96 -6.29
C SER A 168 -4.87 -24.79 -5.34
N PHE A 169 -3.83 -24.47 -4.59
CA PHE A 169 -3.82 -23.40 -3.61
C PHE A 169 -2.62 -22.50 -3.80
N TRP A 170 -2.82 -21.20 -3.66
CA TRP A 170 -1.73 -20.24 -3.66
C TRP A 170 -1.29 -19.99 -2.24
N THR A 171 0.00 -20.20 -2.00
CA THR A 171 0.63 -20.09 -0.69
C THR A 171 1.59 -18.91 -0.73
N GLN A 172 1.45 -18.00 0.23
CA GLN A 172 2.32 -16.84 0.38
C GLN A 172 3.01 -16.90 1.74
N ASN A 173 4.34 -16.86 1.76
CA ASN A 173 5.14 -16.70 2.97
C ASN A 173 5.72 -15.28 2.96
N VAL A 174 5.08 -14.39 3.69
CA VAL A 174 5.28 -12.95 3.63
C VAL A 174 6.13 -12.47 4.80
N MET A 175 7.11 -11.63 4.48
CA MET A 175 7.93 -10.93 5.45
C MET A 175 7.59 -9.44 5.38
N PHE A 176 6.75 -8.98 6.28
CA PHE A 176 6.51 -7.56 6.49
C PHE A 176 7.72 -6.95 7.17
N TYR A 177 8.33 -5.92 6.59
CA TYR A 177 9.50 -5.26 7.16
C TYR A 177 9.32 -3.74 7.20
N SER A 178 9.42 -3.17 8.40
CA SER A 178 9.40 -1.72 8.60
C SER A 178 10.83 -1.16 8.65
N ALA A 179 11.18 -0.34 7.66
CA ALA A 179 12.47 0.34 7.60
C ALA A 179 12.67 1.35 8.76
N ARG A 180 11.58 1.92 9.27
CA ARG A 180 11.59 2.87 10.40
C ARG A 180 11.88 2.21 11.75
N THR A 181 11.26 1.06 12.02
CA THR A 181 11.37 0.39 13.33
C THR A 181 12.37 -0.77 13.32
N HIS A 182 12.86 -1.15 12.15
CA HIS A 182 13.68 -2.34 11.92
C HIS A 182 13.05 -3.62 12.48
N SER A 183 11.73 -3.71 12.36
CA SER A 183 10.95 -4.89 12.76
C SER A 183 10.57 -5.69 11.52
N LEU A 184 10.84 -6.99 11.55
CA LEU A 184 10.34 -7.98 10.59
C LEU A 184 9.24 -8.81 11.26
N LEU A 185 8.13 -9.03 10.57
CA LEU A 185 7.04 -9.91 10.97
C LEU A 185 6.77 -10.91 9.85
N PHE A 186 6.68 -12.19 10.20
CA PHE A 186 6.21 -13.22 9.27
C PHE A 186 4.68 -13.28 9.28
N LEU A 187 4.11 -13.49 8.09
CA LEU A 187 2.69 -13.72 7.88
C LEU A 187 2.55 -14.74 6.75
N ASP A 188 1.50 -15.54 6.79
CA ASP A 188 1.11 -16.34 5.64
C ASP A 188 -0.27 -15.96 5.12
N ASN A 189 -0.51 -16.26 3.85
CA ASN A 189 -1.83 -16.27 3.25
C ASN A 189 -1.99 -17.57 2.44
N LEU A 190 -3.18 -18.15 2.48
CA LEU A 190 -3.57 -19.30 1.69
C LEU A 190 -4.89 -19.02 0.95
N TRP A 191 -4.83 -19.03 -0.37
CA TRP A 191 -5.99 -18.79 -1.25
C TRP A 191 -6.32 -20.03 -2.07
N ASN A 192 -7.61 -20.28 -2.30
CA ASN A 192 -8.03 -21.40 -3.14
C ASN A 192 -8.01 -21.00 -4.62
N PHE A 193 -7.08 -21.55 -5.40
CA PHE A 193 -6.95 -21.28 -6.85
C PHE A 193 -7.63 -22.37 -7.70
N SER A 194 -8.42 -23.25 -7.08
CA SER A 194 -9.14 -24.35 -7.75
C SER A 194 -10.35 -23.89 -8.58
N SER A 195 -10.69 -22.60 -8.54
CA SER A 195 -11.70 -21.98 -9.40
C SER A 195 -11.53 -20.46 -9.44
N SER A 196 -12.14 -19.81 -10.43
CA SER A 196 -12.19 -18.34 -10.53
C SER A 196 -12.98 -17.64 -9.41
N SER A 197 -13.71 -18.39 -8.57
CA SER A 197 -14.47 -17.82 -7.45
C SER A 197 -13.63 -17.65 -6.18
N PHE A 198 -12.45 -18.27 -6.11
CA PHE A 198 -11.55 -18.29 -4.95
C PHE A 198 -12.20 -18.80 -3.65
N THR A 199 -13.25 -19.62 -3.75
CA THR A 199 -14.05 -19.99 -2.58
C THR A 199 -13.25 -20.87 -1.62
N PHE A 200 -12.98 -20.37 -0.41
CA PHE A 200 -12.27 -21.07 0.64
C PHE A 200 -13.21 -21.48 1.78
N THR A 201 -13.40 -22.78 2.04
CA THR A 201 -14.29 -23.21 3.12
C THR A 201 -13.50 -23.69 4.34
N ARG A 202 -14.03 -23.48 5.55
CA ARG A 202 -13.38 -24.00 6.76
C ARG A 202 -13.21 -25.52 6.73
N ASN A 203 -14.16 -26.23 6.11
CA ASN A 203 -14.10 -27.70 5.99
C ASN A 203 -12.99 -28.19 5.05
N SER A 204 -12.38 -27.30 4.24
CA SER A 204 -11.22 -27.61 3.42
C SER A 204 -9.99 -27.93 4.26
N LEU A 205 -9.95 -27.50 5.53
CA LEU A 205 -8.84 -27.74 6.45
C LEU A 205 -9.21 -28.81 7.50
N TYR A 206 -8.23 -29.64 7.85
CA TYR A 206 -8.31 -30.65 8.91
C TYR A 206 -7.68 -30.15 10.21
N SER A 207 -6.48 -29.58 10.14
CA SER A 207 -5.72 -29.01 11.25
C SER A 207 -4.93 -27.80 10.75
N PHE A 208 -4.82 -26.77 11.57
CA PHE A 208 -4.17 -25.49 11.25
C PHE A 208 -3.97 -24.69 12.54
N ASP A 209 -3.00 -23.78 12.57
CA ASP A 209 -2.70 -22.93 13.73
C ASP A 209 -3.33 -21.53 13.61
N GLY A 210 -3.50 -21.03 12.38
CA GLY A 210 -4.00 -19.69 12.08
C GLY A 210 -5.53 -19.55 11.93
N HIS A 211 -5.94 -18.62 11.07
CA HIS A 211 -7.30 -18.05 11.02
C HIS A 211 -7.98 -18.28 9.67
N PRO A 212 -8.90 -19.27 9.55
CA PRO A 212 -9.69 -19.46 8.35
C PRO A 212 -10.81 -18.42 8.24
N ILE A 213 -10.72 -17.54 7.25
CA ILE A 213 -11.70 -16.50 6.94
C ILE A 213 -12.60 -16.98 5.80
N ALA A 214 -13.43 -17.99 6.08
CA ALA A 214 -14.36 -18.52 5.08
C ALA A 214 -15.48 -17.51 4.77
N PRO A 215 -15.83 -17.27 3.48
CA PRO A 215 -15.48 -18.07 2.31
C PRO A 215 -14.25 -17.57 1.49
N VAL A 216 -13.38 -16.74 2.07
CA VAL A 216 -12.38 -15.93 1.35
C VAL A 216 -11.00 -16.60 1.31
N PHE A 217 -10.33 -16.72 2.45
CA PHE A 217 -8.93 -17.16 2.54
C PHE A 217 -8.58 -17.65 3.94
N TYR A 218 -7.31 -17.95 4.17
CA TYR A 218 -6.72 -18.25 5.48
C TYR A 218 -5.43 -17.42 5.66
N TYR A 219 -5.11 -17.07 6.91
CA TYR A 219 -3.84 -16.44 7.28
C TYR A 219 -3.39 -16.83 8.70
N ASP A 220 -2.08 -16.78 8.95
CA ASP A 220 -1.48 -16.72 10.28
C ASP A 220 -0.45 -15.59 10.43
N ILE A 221 -0.08 -15.28 11.67
CA ILE A 221 0.82 -14.18 12.03
C ILE A 221 1.89 -14.66 13.01
N GLY A 222 3.14 -14.39 12.65
CA GLY A 222 4.30 -14.50 13.52
C GLY A 222 5.37 -15.43 12.94
N PRO A 223 6.54 -15.52 13.58
CA PRO A 223 7.07 -14.68 14.65
C PRO A 223 7.52 -13.29 14.17
N SER A 224 7.98 -12.45 15.10
CA SER A 224 8.60 -11.16 14.81
C SER A 224 10.04 -11.07 15.28
N PHE A 225 10.84 -10.25 14.61
CA PHE A 225 12.26 -10.03 14.88
C PHE A 225 12.60 -8.55 14.82
N SER A 226 13.45 -8.09 15.73
CA SER A 226 14.15 -6.81 15.57
C SER A 226 15.49 -7.07 14.89
N LEU A 227 15.73 -6.41 13.77
CA LEU A 227 16.89 -6.64 12.92
C LEU A 227 17.76 -5.38 12.86
N SER A 228 19.04 -5.56 12.54
CA SER A 228 19.92 -4.47 12.13
C SER A 228 20.55 -4.81 10.79
N TYR A 229 20.71 -3.83 9.92
CA TYR A 229 21.46 -4.05 8.69
C TYR A 229 22.95 -4.35 8.98
N PRO A 230 23.60 -5.18 8.15
CA PRO A 230 22.97 -6.06 7.17
C PRO A 230 22.29 -7.26 7.87
N PHE A 231 21.19 -7.74 7.30
CA PHE A 231 20.55 -8.98 7.71
C PHE A 231 20.26 -9.88 6.50
N SER A 232 20.04 -11.16 6.77
CA SER A 232 19.60 -12.14 5.78
C SER A 232 18.34 -12.82 6.27
N VAL A 233 17.38 -13.03 5.38
CA VAL A 233 16.19 -13.83 5.66
C VAL A 233 15.97 -14.83 4.55
N THR A 234 15.64 -16.06 4.90
CA THR A 234 15.20 -17.10 3.98
C THR A 234 13.81 -17.55 4.38
N ALA A 235 12.86 -17.44 3.45
CA ALA A 235 11.53 -18.02 3.57
C ALA A 235 11.48 -19.36 2.82
N TYR A 236 10.70 -20.30 3.34
CA TYR A 236 10.48 -21.60 2.72
C TYR A 236 8.99 -21.91 2.67
N LEU A 237 8.59 -22.49 1.54
CA LEU A 237 7.30 -23.10 1.32
C LEU A 237 7.54 -24.60 1.12
N ASN A 238 7.10 -25.42 2.06
CA ASN A 238 7.32 -26.87 2.04
C ASN A 238 5.99 -27.61 1.98
N THR A 239 5.94 -28.71 1.26
CA THR A 239 4.77 -29.59 1.21
C THR A 239 5.15 -31.04 1.52
N SER A 240 4.22 -31.77 2.17
CA SER A 240 4.40 -33.19 2.48
C SER A 240 3.07 -33.93 2.62
N LEU A 241 3.13 -35.18 3.10
CA LEU A 241 1.98 -35.91 3.61
C LEU A 241 2.12 -36.10 5.12
N THR A 242 1.26 -35.46 5.92
CA THR A 242 1.15 -35.71 7.37
C THR A 242 -0.07 -36.57 7.63
N ASP A 243 0.10 -37.73 8.25
CA ASP A 243 -0.98 -38.70 8.49
C ASP A 243 -1.83 -39.04 7.25
N GLY A 244 -1.16 -39.08 6.08
CA GLY A 244 -1.79 -39.36 4.79
C GLY A 244 -2.62 -38.19 4.22
N ARG A 245 -2.50 -36.99 4.78
CA ARG A 245 -3.15 -35.76 4.30
C ARG A 245 -2.18 -34.86 3.56
N SER A 246 -2.67 -34.12 2.57
CA SER A 246 -1.90 -33.03 1.98
C SER A 246 -1.59 -31.98 3.07
N THR A 247 -0.32 -31.57 3.18
CA THR A 247 0.11 -30.60 4.21
C THR A 247 1.09 -29.60 3.64
N VAL A 248 0.94 -28.32 4.00
CA VAL A 248 1.88 -27.24 3.71
C VAL A 248 2.46 -26.66 5.00
N TYR A 249 3.72 -26.22 4.95
CA TYR A 249 4.43 -25.59 6.06
C TYR A 249 5.06 -24.27 5.63
N TYR A 250 4.92 -23.27 6.49
CA TYR A 250 5.53 -21.96 6.34
C TYR A 250 6.73 -21.87 7.28
N ASN A 251 7.93 -21.90 6.70
CA ASN A 251 9.18 -21.93 7.48
C ASN A 251 10.07 -20.74 7.15
N TYR A 252 11.00 -20.46 8.06
CA TYR A 252 11.92 -19.34 7.92
C TYR A 252 13.31 -19.65 8.49
N SER A 253 14.28 -18.83 8.09
CA SER A 253 15.56 -18.64 8.74
C SER A 253 15.94 -17.16 8.69
N VAL A 254 16.27 -16.56 9.83
CA VAL A 254 16.65 -15.15 9.95
C VAL A 254 18.05 -15.08 10.52
N THR A 255 18.94 -14.37 9.84
CA THR A 255 20.32 -14.12 10.30
C THR A 255 20.55 -12.62 10.49
N SER A 256 20.83 -12.20 11.72
CA SER A 256 21.22 -10.82 12.05
C SER A 256 22.25 -10.82 13.19
N GLY A 257 23.21 -9.90 13.13
CA GLY A 257 24.30 -9.84 14.12
C GLY A 257 25.14 -11.13 14.23
N GLY A 258 25.21 -11.92 13.14
CA GLY A 258 25.90 -13.21 13.11
C GLY A 258 25.16 -14.37 13.79
N THR A 259 23.92 -14.16 14.26
CA THR A 259 23.08 -15.22 14.84
C THR A 259 21.99 -15.61 13.86
N THR A 260 21.77 -16.91 13.67
CA THR A 260 20.70 -17.46 12.83
C THR A 260 19.62 -18.12 13.71
N VAL A 261 18.37 -17.77 13.47
CA VAL A 261 17.18 -18.40 14.08
C VAL A 261 16.32 -18.97 12.97
N SER A 262 15.87 -20.21 13.11
CA SER A 262 15.05 -20.91 12.11
C SER A 262 13.86 -21.58 12.79
N GLY A 263 12.75 -21.71 12.05
CA GLY A 263 11.55 -22.37 12.57
C GLY A 263 10.46 -22.56 11.52
N SER A 264 9.43 -23.28 11.92
CA SER A 264 8.11 -23.30 11.27
C SER A 264 7.19 -22.45 12.14
N TYR A 265 6.34 -21.62 11.53
CA TYR A 265 5.35 -20.83 12.28
C TYR A 265 3.91 -21.22 11.99
N ASP A 266 3.67 -21.88 10.85
CA ASP A 266 2.35 -22.45 10.54
C ASP A 266 2.47 -23.78 9.78
N GLU A 267 1.55 -24.69 10.08
CA GLU A 267 1.31 -25.97 9.43
C GLU A 267 -0.18 -26.10 9.10
N ILE A 268 -0.49 -26.23 7.81
CA ILE A 268 -1.87 -26.41 7.36
C ILE A 268 -2.02 -27.81 6.78
N GLN A 269 -2.84 -28.63 7.43
CA GLN A 269 -3.27 -29.92 6.93
C GLN A 269 -4.64 -29.80 6.27
N PHE A 270 -4.73 -30.22 5.00
CA PHE A 270 -5.97 -30.22 4.26
C PHE A 270 -6.87 -31.41 4.64
N ASN A 271 -8.19 -31.23 4.50
CA ASN A 271 -9.16 -32.28 4.78
C ASN A 271 -9.23 -33.32 3.65
N SER A 272 -8.15 -34.08 3.48
CA SER A 272 -7.96 -34.97 2.33
C SER A 272 -8.74 -36.28 2.38
N THR A 273 -9.26 -36.72 3.53
CA THR A 273 -9.84 -38.06 3.66
C THR A 273 -11.35 -38.03 3.38
N PRO A 274 -11.86 -38.81 2.41
CA PRO A 274 -13.29 -38.96 2.19
C PRO A 274 -13.94 -39.74 3.34
N VAL A 275 -15.18 -39.37 3.67
CA VAL A 275 -15.96 -40.04 4.72
C VAL A 275 -16.12 -41.55 4.46
N GLN A 276 -16.21 -41.94 3.19
CA GLN A 276 -16.43 -43.33 2.77
C GLN A 276 -15.16 -44.19 2.82
N ASN A 277 -13.96 -43.58 2.92
CA ASN A 277 -12.70 -44.30 3.01
C ASN A 277 -11.75 -43.63 4.02
N PRO A 278 -11.88 -43.94 5.33
CA PRO A 278 -11.04 -43.36 6.37
C PRO A 278 -9.56 -43.76 6.26
N ASN A 279 -9.22 -44.79 5.48
CA ASN A 279 -7.84 -45.23 5.24
C ASN A 279 -7.24 -44.62 3.96
N TYR A 280 -7.92 -43.65 3.33
CA TYR A 280 -7.40 -42.94 2.17
C TYR A 280 -6.11 -42.19 2.51
N VAL A 281 -5.10 -42.36 1.67
CA VAL A 281 -3.86 -41.59 1.68
C VAL A 281 -3.85 -40.71 0.44
N ALA A 282 -3.75 -39.40 0.64
CA ALA A 282 -3.66 -38.42 -0.43
C ALA A 282 -2.40 -38.65 -1.27
N PRO A 283 -2.43 -38.34 -2.59
CA PRO A 283 -1.19 -38.19 -3.33
C PRO A 283 -0.39 -37.00 -2.77
N SER A 284 0.94 -37.07 -2.90
CA SER A 284 1.80 -36.00 -2.41
C SER A 284 1.52 -34.69 -3.17
N PRO A 285 1.25 -33.57 -2.48
CA PRO A 285 1.09 -32.28 -3.14
C PRO A 285 2.45 -31.78 -3.60
N THR A 286 2.47 -30.98 -4.66
CA THR A 286 3.72 -30.41 -5.21
C THR A 286 3.51 -28.98 -5.63
N TYR A 287 4.51 -28.12 -5.44
CA TYR A 287 4.54 -26.83 -6.12
C TYR A 287 4.77 -27.04 -7.60
N LEU A 288 3.90 -26.47 -8.43
CA LEU A 288 3.96 -26.56 -9.88
C LEU A 288 4.33 -25.20 -10.47
N ILE A 289 5.34 -25.20 -11.33
CA ILE A 289 5.73 -24.07 -12.16
C ILE A 289 5.55 -24.50 -13.62
N SER A 290 4.80 -23.75 -14.44
CA SER A 290 4.46 -24.13 -15.81
C SER A 290 4.28 -22.95 -16.76
N GLY A 291 4.99 -22.98 -17.88
CA GLY A 291 4.89 -21.96 -18.92
C GLY A 291 3.77 -22.19 -19.95
N ASN A 292 2.94 -23.22 -19.77
CA ASN A 292 1.86 -23.57 -20.72
C ASN A 292 0.52 -23.92 -20.06
N THR A 293 0.45 -23.87 -18.73
CA THR A 293 -0.74 -24.21 -17.97
C THR A 293 -1.06 -23.07 -17.02
N LEU A 294 -2.30 -22.59 -17.05
CA LEU A 294 -2.84 -21.68 -16.02
C LEU A 294 -3.46 -22.49 -14.90
N THR A 295 -3.54 -21.88 -13.72
CA THR A 295 -4.34 -22.42 -12.61
C THR A 295 -5.82 -22.50 -13.01
N PRO A 296 -6.64 -23.30 -12.29
CA PRO A 296 -8.08 -23.38 -12.54
C PRO A 296 -8.84 -22.05 -12.36
N THR A 297 -8.20 -20.98 -11.88
CA THR A 297 -8.72 -19.60 -11.95
C THR A 297 -8.97 -19.15 -13.39
N GLY A 298 -8.20 -19.67 -14.35
CA GLY A 298 -8.27 -19.35 -15.77
C GLY A 298 -7.44 -18.13 -16.19
N PHE A 299 -6.72 -17.49 -15.27
CA PHE A 299 -5.95 -16.28 -15.58
C PHE A 299 -4.63 -16.14 -14.79
N ILE A 300 -4.49 -16.79 -13.64
CA ILE A 300 -3.24 -16.82 -12.85
C ILE A 300 -2.33 -17.99 -13.32
N PRO A 301 -1.04 -17.75 -13.61
CA PRO A 301 -0.07 -18.81 -13.92
C PRO A 301 0.21 -19.77 -12.75
N TYR A 302 0.77 -20.93 -13.10
CA TYR A 302 1.49 -21.76 -12.14
C TYR A 302 2.95 -21.30 -12.11
N ASP A 303 3.35 -20.63 -11.05
CA ASP A 303 4.68 -20.04 -10.94
C ASP A 303 5.24 -20.12 -9.51
N ALA A 304 6.43 -19.54 -9.34
CA ALA A 304 7.00 -19.24 -8.03
C ALA A 304 7.73 -17.90 -8.11
N GLU A 305 7.58 -17.08 -7.08
CA GLU A 305 8.10 -15.72 -7.06
C GLU A 305 8.62 -15.31 -5.68
N ILE A 306 9.64 -14.45 -5.65
CA ILE A 306 10.01 -13.65 -4.49
C ILE A 306 10.01 -12.19 -4.91
N ILE A 307 9.11 -11.40 -4.34
CA ILE A 307 8.86 -10.02 -4.78
C ILE A 307 9.00 -9.03 -3.63
N VAL A 308 9.20 -7.76 -3.99
CA VAL A 308 9.00 -6.61 -3.12
C VAL A 308 7.62 -6.03 -3.43
N GLY A 309 6.77 -5.94 -2.40
CA GLY A 309 5.42 -5.40 -2.51
C GLY A 309 5.14 -4.35 -1.43
N GLY A 310 3.99 -3.69 -1.53
CA GLY A 310 3.42 -2.88 -0.47
C GLY A 310 3.17 -3.68 0.83
N PRO A 311 2.98 -2.99 1.96
CA PRO A 311 2.77 -3.60 3.28
C PRO A 311 1.46 -4.41 3.46
N GLY A 312 0.49 -4.33 2.54
CA GLY A 312 -0.68 -5.22 2.47
C GLY A 312 -1.90 -4.59 1.79
N GLY A 313 -3.01 -5.35 1.69
CA GLY A 313 -4.28 -4.88 1.14
C GLY A 313 -4.22 -4.44 -0.32
N GLY A 314 -3.27 -4.96 -1.11
CA GLY A 314 -3.05 -4.57 -2.49
C GLY A 314 -2.29 -3.25 -2.66
N SER A 315 -1.62 -2.72 -1.63
CA SER A 315 -0.90 -1.45 -1.70
C SER A 315 0.44 -1.53 -2.47
N THR A 316 1.09 -0.38 -2.67
CA THR A 316 2.37 -0.28 -3.39
C THR A 316 3.51 0.14 -2.47
N ALA A 317 4.70 -0.41 -2.68
CA ALA A 317 5.94 0.06 -2.08
C ALA A 317 6.64 1.08 -2.99
N ASN A 318 6.85 2.29 -2.48
CA ASN A 318 7.60 3.32 -3.20
C ASN A 318 9.03 3.41 -2.65
N VAL A 319 9.98 2.76 -3.34
CA VAL A 319 11.36 2.61 -2.88
C VAL A 319 12.21 3.80 -3.32
N ASN A 320 12.75 4.52 -2.34
CA ASN A 320 13.66 5.66 -2.58
C ASN A 320 15.13 5.22 -2.63
N ALA A 321 15.49 4.21 -1.84
CA ALA A 321 16.81 3.59 -1.84
C ALA A 321 16.70 2.12 -1.41
N ILE A 322 17.35 1.21 -2.12
CA ILE A 322 17.50 -0.18 -1.71
C ILE A 322 18.89 -0.69 -2.08
N ASN A 323 19.46 -1.53 -1.22
CA ASN A 323 20.64 -2.34 -1.53
C ASN A 323 20.40 -3.73 -0.97
N ALA A 324 20.02 -4.64 -1.85
CA ALA A 324 19.71 -6.02 -1.46
C ALA A 324 20.10 -7.01 -2.56
N THR A 325 20.23 -8.27 -2.19
CA THR A 325 20.30 -9.38 -3.16
C THR A 325 19.17 -10.36 -2.88
N MET A 326 18.60 -10.93 -3.94
CA MET A 326 17.57 -11.97 -3.85
C MET A 326 18.02 -13.24 -4.57
N GLN A 327 17.56 -14.39 -4.07
CA GLN A 327 17.68 -15.69 -4.72
C GLN A 327 16.34 -16.43 -4.59
N LEU A 328 15.95 -17.14 -5.65
CA LEU A 328 14.78 -18.01 -5.68
C LEU A 328 15.22 -19.42 -6.13
N LYS A 329 14.90 -20.42 -5.32
CA LYS A 329 15.38 -21.80 -5.50
C LYS A 329 14.25 -22.80 -5.28
N TYR A 330 14.37 -23.96 -5.92
CA TYR A 330 13.51 -25.11 -5.69
C TYR A 330 14.32 -26.29 -5.18
N LEU A 331 13.67 -27.19 -4.44
CA LEU A 331 14.29 -28.43 -4.00
C LEU A 331 14.30 -29.44 -5.15
N ASN A 332 15.48 -29.79 -5.64
CA ASN A 332 15.62 -30.72 -6.75
C ASN A 332 15.48 -32.19 -6.31
N SER A 333 15.56 -33.12 -7.26
CA SER A 333 15.49 -34.57 -7.00
C SER A 333 16.64 -35.11 -6.13
N ALA A 334 17.78 -34.42 -6.12
CA ALA A 334 18.94 -34.72 -5.26
C ALA A 334 18.79 -34.18 -3.81
N LYS A 335 17.65 -33.55 -3.49
CA LYS A 335 17.36 -32.92 -2.19
C LYS A 335 18.27 -31.73 -1.87
N GLU A 336 18.68 -31.01 -2.90
CA GLU A 336 19.44 -29.77 -2.81
C GLU A 336 18.62 -28.60 -3.37
N TYR A 337 18.77 -27.41 -2.79
CA TYR A 337 18.17 -26.20 -3.34
C TYR A 337 18.95 -25.73 -4.57
N ALA A 338 18.34 -25.85 -5.74
CA ALA A 338 18.87 -25.41 -7.01
C ALA A 338 18.12 -24.16 -7.51
N SER A 339 18.80 -23.28 -8.23
CA SER A 339 18.17 -22.11 -8.84
C SER A 339 17.30 -22.53 -10.02
N PHE A 340 16.29 -21.73 -10.32
CA PHE A 340 15.53 -21.88 -11.55
C PHE A 340 16.40 -21.57 -12.77
N ASN A 341 16.25 -22.38 -13.83
CA ASN A 341 17.02 -22.23 -15.06
C ASN A 341 16.77 -20.88 -15.77
N SER A 342 15.62 -20.28 -15.52
CA SER A 342 15.16 -19.08 -16.18
C SER A 342 14.16 -18.32 -15.32
N THR A 343 14.28 -17.00 -15.33
CA THR A 343 13.50 -16.10 -14.47
C THR A 343 13.23 -14.75 -15.15
N TYR A 344 12.27 -14.02 -14.59
CA TYR A 344 11.96 -12.62 -14.89
C TYR A 344 12.17 -11.79 -13.61
N ASP A 345 12.28 -10.48 -13.76
CA ASP A 345 12.47 -9.55 -12.65
C ASP A 345 11.15 -9.06 -12.00
N VAL A 346 10.05 -9.74 -12.31
CA VAL A 346 8.70 -9.40 -11.87
C VAL A 346 7.92 -10.67 -11.53
N GLY A 347 6.98 -10.52 -10.60
CA GLY A 347 5.93 -11.47 -10.27
C GLY A 347 4.62 -11.26 -11.04
N SER A 348 3.57 -12.03 -10.71
CA SER A 348 2.27 -11.95 -11.42
C SER A 348 1.01 -12.04 -10.56
N GLU A 349 1.09 -12.72 -9.41
CA GLU A 349 -0.07 -13.25 -8.68
C GLU A 349 -0.52 -12.33 -7.58
N THR A 350 0.40 -11.55 -7.02
CA THR A 350 0.09 -10.62 -5.94
C THR A 350 -0.45 -9.29 -6.45
N GLY A 351 -1.40 -8.75 -5.70
CA GLY A 351 -1.95 -7.40 -5.87
C GLY A 351 -1.06 -6.31 -5.29
N GLU A 352 -0.15 -6.66 -4.38
CA GLU A 352 0.81 -5.69 -3.87
C GLU A 352 1.92 -5.45 -4.90
N THR A 353 2.24 -4.18 -5.14
CA THR A 353 3.21 -3.79 -6.17
C THR A 353 4.37 -3.00 -5.58
N SER A 354 5.36 -2.70 -6.41
CA SER A 354 6.44 -1.79 -6.07
C SER A 354 6.86 -0.93 -7.26
N GLN A 355 7.56 0.16 -6.96
CA GLN A 355 8.22 1.03 -7.92
C GLN A 355 9.51 1.62 -7.34
N GLY A 356 10.35 2.16 -8.21
CA GLY A 356 11.64 2.74 -7.84
C GLY A 356 12.75 1.69 -7.62
N ILE A 357 12.52 0.45 -8.04
CA ILE A 357 13.47 -0.66 -7.96
C ILE A 357 14.00 -0.99 -9.36
N ALA A 358 15.32 -0.95 -9.52
CA ALA A 358 16.03 -1.50 -10.66
C ALA A 358 16.67 -2.85 -10.30
N VAL A 359 16.40 -3.88 -11.10
CA VAL A 359 16.85 -5.26 -10.87
C VAL A 359 17.98 -5.63 -11.82
N ALA A 360 19.21 -5.66 -11.31
CA ALA A 360 20.33 -6.30 -12.01
C ALA A 360 20.46 -7.77 -11.59
N TRP A 361 21.28 -8.57 -12.27
CA TRP A 361 21.59 -9.93 -11.80
C TRP A 361 23.03 -10.34 -12.08
N ASN A 362 23.50 -11.30 -11.28
CA ASN A 362 24.73 -12.02 -11.53
C ASN A 362 24.41 -13.44 -12.03
N PRO A 363 24.65 -13.76 -13.31
CA PRO A 363 24.32 -15.08 -13.86
C PRO A 363 25.19 -16.21 -13.30
N SER A 364 26.35 -15.92 -12.67
CA SER A 364 27.21 -16.94 -12.06
C SER A 364 26.72 -17.40 -10.69
N THR A 365 25.98 -16.55 -9.97
CA THR A 365 25.43 -16.83 -8.65
C THR A 365 23.90 -16.92 -8.65
N GLU A 366 23.29 -16.74 -9.83
CA GLU A 366 21.83 -16.77 -10.07
C GLU A 366 21.07 -15.94 -9.02
N SER A 367 21.59 -14.74 -8.78
CA SER A 367 21.09 -13.82 -7.76
C SER A 367 20.74 -12.49 -8.39
N ALA A 368 19.55 -11.99 -8.08
CA ALA A 368 19.16 -10.61 -8.38
C ALA A 368 19.83 -9.64 -7.40
N MET A 369 20.12 -8.44 -7.88
CA MET A 369 20.68 -7.32 -7.16
C MET A 369 19.72 -6.15 -7.28
N LEU A 370 19.16 -5.71 -6.16
CA LEU A 370 18.21 -4.61 -6.10
C LEU A 370 18.93 -3.31 -5.78
N SER A 371 18.64 -2.29 -6.59
CA SER A 371 19.09 -0.90 -6.40
C SER A 371 17.93 0.05 -6.66
N ALA A 372 17.99 1.28 -6.14
CA ALA A 372 17.01 2.29 -6.54
C ALA A 372 17.24 2.71 -8.00
N GLY A 373 16.17 2.72 -8.81
CA GLY A 373 16.23 3.04 -10.22
C GLY A 373 14.92 2.79 -10.95
N PRO A 374 14.90 2.88 -12.29
CA PRO A 374 13.69 2.68 -13.08
C PRO A 374 13.25 1.21 -13.05
N SER A 375 11.97 1.03 -12.76
CA SER A 375 11.29 -0.26 -12.66
C SER A 375 10.77 -0.72 -14.02
N PHE A 376 11.63 -1.37 -14.80
CA PHE A 376 11.27 -1.97 -16.09
C PHE A 376 11.09 -3.47 -15.94
N VAL A 377 10.15 -4.05 -16.69
CA VAL A 377 9.95 -5.50 -16.74
C VAL A 377 10.81 -6.14 -17.84
N TYR A 378 11.60 -7.16 -17.50
CA TYR A 378 12.36 -7.95 -18.45
C TYR A 378 12.72 -9.36 -17.95
N GLY A 379 13.07 -10.24 -18.90
CA GLY A 379 13.69 -11.52 -18.56
C GLY A 379 15.09 -11.36 -17.98
N MET A 380 15.45 -12.21 -17.01
CA MET A 380 16.77 -12.24 -16.41
C MET A 380 17.63 -13.38 -17.00
N TRP A 381 18.30 -14.17 -16.17
CA TRP A 381 19.02 -15.36 -16.65
C TRP A 381 18.05 -16.40 -17.22
N GLY A 382 18.53 -17.25 -18.12
CA GLY A 382 17.73 -18.23 -18.86
C GLY A 382 16.80 -17.66 -19.93
N ILE A 383 16.47 -16.36 -19.84
CA ILE A 383 15.70 -15.63 -20.85
C ILE A 383 16.62 -14.71 -21.67
N ASN A 384 17.48 -13.94 -20.98
CA ASN A 384 18.39 -12.95 -21.54
C ASN A 384 19.87 -13.30 -21.25
N ASN A 385 20.27 -14.52 -21.61
CA ASN A 385 21.60 -15.10 -21.29
C ASN A 385 22.82 -14.32 -21.80
N GLY A 386 22.65 -13.40 -22.76
CA GLY A 386 23.73 -12.55 -23.30
C GLY A 386 23.71 -11.10 -22.80
N ALA A 387 22.79 -10.74 -21.91
CA ALA A 387 22.65 -9.35 -21.48
C ALA A 387 23.81 -8.92 -20.58
N LYS A 388 24.49 -7.84 -20.99
CA LYS A 388 25.46 -7.14 -20.15
C LYS A 388 24.70 -6.15 -19.26
N MET A 389 24.94 -6.20 -17.94
CA MET A 389 24.47 -5.15 -17.04
C MET A 389 25.16 -3.83 -17.41
N ASN A 390 24.35 -2.83 -17.75
CA ASN A 390 24.80 -1.49 -18.03
C ASN A 390 24.53 -0.60 -16.82
N SER A 391 25.56 0.08 -16.32
CA SER A 391 25.41 1.02 -15.22
C SER A 391 25.15 2.44 -15.73
N TYR A 392 24.24 3.12 -15.05
CA TYR A 392 23.85 4.50 -15.28
C TYR A 392 23.99 5.25 -13.95
N ALA A 393 24.73 6.36 -13.97
CA ALA A 393 24.93 7.19 -12.79
C ALA A 393 25.03 8.66 -13.16
N GLY A 394 24.53 9.53 -12.29
CA GLY A 394 24.49 10.95 -12.57
C GLY A 394 23.90 11.80 -11.44
N THR A 395 23.66 13.05 -11.77
CA THR A 395 23.05 14.08 -10.92
C THR A 395 22.01 14.87 -11.68
N VAL A 396 20.92 15.22 -11.00
CA VAL A 396 19.90 16.16 -11.45
C VAL A 396 19.87 17.34 -10.48
N ALA A 397 19.82 18.56 -11.02
CA ALA A 397 19.66 19.79 -10.27
C ALA A 397 18.49 20.61 -10.83
N PRO A 398 17.53 21.05 -9.99
CA PRO A 398 17.46 20.87 -8.53
C PRO A 398 17.22 19.42 -8.07
N SER A 399 17.59 19.09 -6.83
CA SER A 399 17.60 17.70 -6.32
C SER A 399 16.22 17.11 -6.02
N ASN A 400 15.17 17.92 -6.05
CA ASN A 400 13.76 17.59 -5.89
C ASN A 400 13.05 17.36 -7.24
N SER A 401 13.78 17.38 -8.36
CA SER A 401 13.23 17.04 -9.67
C SER A 401 12.78 15.58 -9.72
N PHE A 402 11.78 15.29 -10.54
CA PHE A 402 11.45 13.93 -10.94
C PHE A 402 12.33 13.55 -12.12
N LEU A 403 12.92 12.36 -12.09
CA LEU A 403 13.65 11.80 -13.22
C LEU A 403 12.91 10.55 -13.68
N PHE A 404 12.56 10.50 -14.95
CA PHE A 404 12.00 9.32 -15.58
C PHE A 404 12.96 8.80 -16.64
N ALA A 405 12.99 7.49 -16.83
CA ALA A 405 13.72 6.85 -17.92
C ALA A 405 12.75 6.02 -18.75
N SER A 406 12.96 5.96 -20.07
CA SER A 406 12.26 5.02 -20.95
C SER A 406 13.25 4.30 -21.88
N PRO A 407 12.99 3.02 -22.23
CA PRO A 407 13.87 2.26 -23.12
C PRO A 407 13.96 2.88 -24.52
N GLY A 408 15.16 2.97 -25.07
CA GLY A 408 15.41 3.45 -26.43
C GLY A 408 15.94 4.88 -26.49
N ARG A 409 16.02 5.42 -27.72
CA ARG A 409 16.65 6.73 -27.99
C ARG A 409 15.73 7.92 -27.81
N THR A 410 14.43 7.70 -27.87
CA THR A 410 13.40 8.72 -27.78
C THR A 410 12.57 8.45 -26.54
N PHE A 411 12.28 9.50 -25.77
CA PHE A 411 11.48 9.38 -24.58
C PHE A 411 10.05 8.95 -24.91
N SER A 412 9.53 7.98 -24.17
CA SER A 412 8.20 7.40 -24.36
C SER A 412 7.48 7.35 -23.01
N LEU A 413 6.44 8.16 -22.87
CA LEU A 413 5.63 8.22 -21.65
C LEU A 413 5.01 6.86 -21.29
N SER A 414 4.57 6.08 -22.27
CA SER A 414 3.94 4.77 -22.04
C SER A 414 4.90 3.70 -21.52
N ASN A 415 6.21 3.92 -21.67
CA ASN A 415 7.25 2.98 -21.26
C ASN A 415 8.21 3.61 -20.24
N ALA A 416 7.82 4.76 -19.67
CA ALA A 416 8.65 5.49 -18.72
C ALA A 416 8.48 4.89 -17.32
N ALA A 417 9.57 4.84 -16.57
CA ALA A 417 9.57 4.47 -15.15
C ALA A 417 10.39 5.49 -14.35
N GLN A 418 9.95 5.77 -13.12
CA GLN A 418 10.62 6.72 -12.25
C GLN A 418 12.00 6.21 -11.84
N VAL A 419 12.98 7.11 -11.87
CA VAL A 419 14.31 6.93 -11.28
C VAL A 419 14.33 7.71 -9.96
N PRO A 420 14.23 7.04 -8.80
CA PRO A 420 14.33 7.73 -7.52
C PRO A 420 15.66 8.45 -7.39
N LEU A 421 15.62 9.70 -6.92
CA LEU A 421 16.80 10.51 -6.67
C LEU A 421 17.10 10.53 -5.18
N ALA A 422 18.38 10.39 -4.82
CA ALA A 422 18.83 10.71 -3.48
C ALA A 422 18.58 12.21 -3.18
N LEU A 423 18.55 12.61 -1.91
CA LEU A 423 18.36 14.01 -1.49
C LEU A 423 19.33 15.01 -2.16
N SER A 424 20.50 14.53 -2.60
CA SER A 424 21.50 15.30 -3.34
C SER A 424 21.26 15.37 -4.86
N GLY A 425 20.16 14.82 -5.37
CA GLY A 425 19.85 14.70 -6.80
C GLY A 425 20.61 13.58 -7.51
N LYS A 426 21.30 12.70 -6.78
CA LYS A 426 22.12 11.63 -7.36
C LYS A 426 21.29 10.39 -7.66
N PHE A 427 21.63 9.69 -8.74
CA PHE A 427 21.11 8.37 -9.06
C PHE A 427 22.25 7.44 -9.49
N ASN A 428 22.09 6.14 -9.21
CA ASN A 428 23.03 5.10 -9.64
C ASN A 428 22.32 3.74 -9.67
N PHE A 429 22.19 3.14 -10.85
CA PHE A 429 21.54 1.84 -11.03
C PHE A 429 22.21 1.06 -12.15
N SER A 430 21.90 -0.24 -12.23
CA SER A 430 22.33 -1.11 -13.33
C SER A 430 21.16 -1.93 -13.86
N ILE A 431 21.04 -2.02 -15.17
CA ILE A 431 19.97 -2.77 -15.87
C ILE A 431 20.52 -3.39 -17.17
N PRO A 432 19.90 -4.43 -17.74
CA PRO A 432 20.37 -5.06 -18.98
C PRO A 432 20.17 -4.20 -20.23
N LEU A 433 19.39 -3.11 -20.17
CA LEU A 433 19.08 -2.26 -21.31
C LEU A 433 20.28 -1.40 -21.72
N SER A 434 20.51 -1.34 -23.03
CA SER A 434 21.71 -0.72 -23.63
C SER A 434 21.53 0.74 -24.04
N THR A 435 20.32 1.29 -24.02
CA THR A 435 20.09 2.72 -24.29
C THR A 435 18.83 3.16 -23.56
N LEU A 436 18.94 4.25 -22.81
CA LEU A 436 17.83 4.90 -22.15
C LEU A 436 17.73 6.34 -22.63
N SER A 437 16.49 6.83 -22.71
CA SER A 437 16.19 8.25 -22.78
C SER A 437 15.62 8.67 -21.43
N PHE A 438 16.06 9.81 -20.94
CA PHE A 438 15.69 10.37 -19.65
C PHE A 438 14.91 11.67 -19.87
N GLU A 439 13.95 11.92 -19.00
CA GLU A 439 13.27 13.20 -18.88
C GLU A 439 13.29 13.63 -17.40
N ALA A 440 13.85 14.80 -17.15
CA ALA A 440 13.84 15.44 -15.83
C ALA A 440 12.78 16.55 -15.81
N LEU A 441 11.93 16.52 -14.78
CA LEU A 441 10.75 17.36 -14.65
C LEU A 441 10.72 18.03 -13.28
N LEU A 442 10.42 19.32 -13.23
CA LEU A 442 10.14 20.05 -12.00
C LEU A 442 9.30 21.29 -12.31
N SER A 443 8.16 21.46 -11.65
CA SER A 443 7.34 22.68 -11.72
C SER A 443 8.16 23.96 -11.55
N ASP A 444 7.85 24.99 -12.33
CA ASP A 444 8.65 26.23 -12.50
C ASP A 444 10.05 26.06 -13.12
N TYR A 445 10.31 24.95 -13.80
CA TYR A 445 11.51 24.74 -14.61
C TYR A 445 11.16 24.17 -15.99
N GLU A 446 12.01 24.43 -16.99
CA GLU A 446 11.89 23.79 -18.30
C GLU A 446 12.28 22.30 -18.21
N PRO A 447 11.46 21.35 -18.70
CA PRO A 447 11.83 19.94 -18.82
C PRO A 447 13.13 19.74 -19.58
N SER A 448 13.96 18.79 -19.15
CA SER A 448 15.20 18.44 -19.84
C SER A 448 15.21 16.98 -20.25
N MET A 449 15.52 16.73 -21.51
CA MET A 449 15.65 15.38 -22.06
C MET A 449 17.09 15.09 -22.46
N LEU A 450 17.55 13.86 -22.20
CA LEU A 450 18.82 13.37 -22.73
C LEU A 450 18.74 11.87 -23.04
N THR A 451 19.66 11.41 -23.88
CA THR A 451 19.80 9.98 -24.19
C THR A 451 21.18 9.50 -23.75
N ALA A 452 21.24 8.37 -23.06
CA ALA A 452 22.49 7.74 -22.66
C ALA A 452 22.58 6.30 -23.18
N ALA A 453 23.74 5.96 -23.73
CA ALA A 453 24.06 4.58 -24.06
C ALA A 453 24.59 3.84 -22.80
N GLY A 454 24.27 2.56 -22.71
CA GLY A 454 24.72 1.66 -21.65
C GLY A 454 26.24 1.51 -21.65
N GLY A 455 26.81 1.42 -20.45
CA GLY A 455 28.27 1.44 -20.28
C GLY A 455 28.88 2.83 -20.14
N SER A 456 28.05 3.88 -20.01
CA SER A 456 28.46 5.22 -19.58
C SER A 456 28.89 5.27 -18.10
N ALA A 457 29.22 4.12 -17.49
CA ALA A 457 29.76 4.01 -16.14
C ALA A 457 31.04 4.85 -16.04
N GLY A 458 30.96 5.99 -15.36
CA GLY A 458 32.07 6.95 -15.21
C GLY A 458 31.94 8.24 -16.03
N VAL A 459 31.03 8.31 -17.01
CA VAL A 459 30.60 9.57 -17.63
C VAL A 459 29.36 10.02 -16.85
N GLY A 460 29.58 10.72 -15.73
CA GLY A 460 28.48 11.18 -14.88
C GLY A 460 27.48 12.00 -15.69
N LEU A 461 26.25 11.48 -15.85
CA LEU A 461 25.17 12.22 -16.48
C LEU A 461 24.85 13.42 -15.60
N SER A 462 24.87 14.63 -16.15
CA SER A 462 24.54 15.85 -15.41
C SER A 462 23.38 16.54 -16.08
N ILE A 463 22.25 16.61 -15.39
CA ILE A 463 21.03 17.30 -15.82
C ILE A 463 20.86 18.53 -14.95
N THR A 464 20.72 19.69 -15.56
CA THR A 464 20.40 20.93 -14.84
C THR A 464 19.20 21.55 -15.53
N LEU A 465 18.12 21.70 -14.78
CA LEU A 465 16.90 22.33 -15.26
C LEU A 465 17.07 23.85 -15.19
N SER A 466 16.57 24.54 -16.22
CA SER A 466 16.52 25.99 -16.26
C SER A 466 15.23 26.45 -15.59
N HIS A 467 15.33 27.35 -14.60
CA HIS A 467 14.13 27.91 -13.95
C HIS A 467 13.32 28.76 -14.94
N ASP A 468 12.04 28.45 -15.07
CA ASP A 468 11.06 29.20 -15.85
C ASP A 468 9.68 29.14 -15.18
N SER A 469 9.31 30.23 -14.50
CA SER A 469 8.02 30.35 -13.82
C SER A 469 6.82 30.44 -14.78
N SER A 470 7.04 30.53 -16.09
CA SER A 470 5.95 30.45 -17.07
C SER A 470 5.41 29.03 -17.24
N MET A 471 6.21 28.02 -16.83
CA MET A 471 5.81 26.61 -16.86
C MET A 471 4.72 26.27 -15.84
N GLY A 472 4.74 26.93 -14.68
CA GLY A 472 3.80 26.67 -13.59
C GLY A 472 3.90 25.28 -12.99
N ILE A 473 2.84 24.88 -12.27
CA ILE A 473 2.75 23.56 -11.65
C ILE A 473 2.32 22.52 -12.67
N TYR A 474 3.28 21.80 -13.25
CA TYR A 474 3.06 20.68 -14.18
C TYR A 474 3.60 19.34 -13.65
N THR A 475 4.28 19.36 -12.50
CA THR A 475 4.67 18.20 -11.70
C THR A 475 4.14 18.36 -10.27
N PRO A 476 4.05 17.25 -9.50
CA PRO A 476 3.95 17.35 -8.06
C PRO A 476 5.04 18.22 -7.41
N LEU A 477 4.78 18.70 -6.20
CA LEU A 477 5.71 19.50 -5.40
C LEU A 477 6.21 18.68 -4.20
N TYR A 478 7.40 18.08 -4.33
CA TYR A 478 7.97 17.20 -3.30
C TYR A 478 9.18 17.85 -2.63
N ALA A 479 9.22 17.77 -1.29
CA ALA A 479 10.40 18.05 -0.49
C ALA A 479 10.49 17.05 0.66
N PHE A 480 11.64 16.41 0.80
CA PHE A 480 11.92 15.43 1.87
C PHE A 480 12.80 16.01 2.99
N ASN A 481 13.14 17.30 2.89
CA ASN A 481 13.83 18.06 3.93
C ASN A 481 13.72 19.57 3.68
N ASN A 482 14.17 20.36 4.66
CA ASN A 482 14.19 21.82 4.59
C ASN A 482 14.91 22.41 3.37
N GLN A 483 16.00 21.78 2.91
CA GLN A 483 16.81 22.31 1.80
C GLN A 483 16.06 22.21 0.46
N GLN A 484 15.23 21.18 0.28
CA GLN A 484 14.45 20.99 -0.94
C GLN A 484 13.25 21.94 -1.03
N VAL A 485 12.70 22.42 0.09
CA VAL A 485 11.58 23.37 0.09
C VAL A 485 11.93 24.63 -0.70
N ALA A 486 13.16 25.13 -0.56
CA ALA A 486 13.61 26.32 -1.27
C ALA A 486 13.52 26.20 -2.81
N ASN A 487 13.69 24.99 -3.35
CA ASN A 487 13.69 24.76 -4.80
C ASN A 487 12.29 24.71 -5.42
N ILE A 488 11.25 24.52 -4.60
CA ILE A 488 9.83 24.53 -4.98
C ILE A 488 9.09 25.75 -4.42
N SER A 489 9.83 26.79 -4.03
CA SER A 489 9.29 28.01 -3.46
C SER A 489 9.50 29.19 -4.40
N SER A 490 8.49 30.04 -4.51
CA SER A 490 8.54 31.30 -5.26
C SER A 490 9.21 32.43 -4.47
N GLY A 491 9.40 32.26 -3.16
CA GLY A 491 10.06 33.24 -2.30
C GLY A 491 10.26 32.78 -0.86
N GLY A 492 10.83 33.67 -0.05
CA GLY A 492 11.09 33.43 1.38
C GLY A 492 12.46 32.83 1.68
N ASN A 493 12.76 32.64 2.98
CA ASN A 493 14.00 32.02 3.45
C ASN A 493 13.80 30.97 4.56
N GLY A 494 12.55 30.54 4.79
CA GLY A 494 12.21 29.49 5.76
C GLY A 494 12.16 29.94 7.22
N THR A 495 12.26 31.25 7.49
CA THR A 495 12.13 31.81 8.85
C THR A 495 10.68 32.18 9.17
N SER A 496 10.30 32.30 10.44
CA SER A 496 8.93 32.69 10.81
C SER A 496 8.50 34.06 10.28
N SER A 497 9.46 34.98 10.10
CA SER A 497 9.22 36.32 9.53
C SER A 497 9.29 36.36 8.00
N SER A 498 9.82 35.30 7.38
CA SER A 498 9.97 35.18 5.92
C SER A 498 9.87 33.68 5.56
N PRO A 499 8.67 33.10 5.70
CA PRO A 499 8.46 31.69 5.41
C PRO A 499 8.73 31.43 3.93
N TYR A 500 9.14 30.22 3.61
CA TYR A 500 9.13 29.77 2.22
C TYR A 500 7.70 29.77 1.69
N VAL A 501 7.45 30.31 0.51
CA VAL A 501 6.12 30.30 -0.12
C VAL A 501 6.17 29.34 -1.29
N LEU A 502 5.46 28.22 -1.22
CA LEU A 502 5.42 27.24 -2.31
C LEU A 502 4.89 27.89 -3.61
N VAL A 503 5.38 27.40 -4.75
CA VAL A 503 4.83 27.77 -6.05
C VAL A 503 3.33 27.43 -6.11
N ASN A 504 2.54 28.30 -6.74
CA ASN A 504 1.07 28.22 -6.76
C ASN A 504 0.44 28.66 -8.10
N ASN A 505 1.27 28.97 -9.10
CA ASN A 505 0.86 29.31 -10.45
C ASN A 505 0.46 28.04 -11.22
N PRO A 506 -0.78 27.92 -11.72
CA PRO A 506 -1.19 26.76 -12.49
C PRO A 506 -0.42 26.66 -13.81
N SER A 507 -0.03 25.46 -14.22
CA SER A 507 0.57 25.25 -15.53
C SER A 507 -0.45 25.44 -16.66
N PRO A 508 -0.07 26.07 -17.78
CA PRO A 508 -0.93 26.14 -18.98
C PRO A 508 -1.33 24.77 -19.53
N THR A 509 -0.53 23.73 -19.27
CA THR A 509 -0.75 22.36 -19.78
C THR A 509 -1.32 21.40 -18.73
N GLY A 510 -1.49 21.85 -17.48
CA GLY A 510 -1.84 21.00 -16.34
C GLY A 510 -0.70 20.07 -15.91
N VAL A 511 -1.00 19.17 -14.97
CA VAL A 511 -0.03 18.16 -14.48
C VAL A 511 0.20 17.10 -15.57
N SER A 512 1.46 16.72 -15.78
CA SER A 512 1.81 15.65 -16.73
C SER A 512 1.09 14.35 -16.38
N SER A 513 0.55 13.66 -17.40
CA SER A 513 -0.20 12.41 -17.21
C SER A 513 0.67 11.25 -16.68
N ILE A 514 2.01 11.38 -16.71
CA ILE A 514 2.91 10.39 -16.11
C ILE A 514 2.72 10.28 -14.58
N PHE A 515 2.20 11.33 -13.95
CA PHE A 515 1.87 11.32 -12.52
C PHE A 515 0.49 10.73 -12.22
N GLY A 516 -0.26 10.34 -13.26
CA GLY A 516 -1.54 9.62 -13.17
C GLY A 516 -1.37 8.11 -13.14
N GLU A 517 -0.29 7.65 -12.53
CA GLU A 517 0.03 6.24 -12.35
C GLU A 517 -0.60 5.72 -11.05
N ALA A 518 -1.21 4.55 -11.11
CA ALA A 518 -1.74 3.81 -9.98
C ALA A 518 -1.49 2.31 -10.17
N ASN A 519 -1.48 1.55 -9.07
CA ASN A 519 -1.39 0.09 -9.15
C ASN A 519 -2.76 -0.56 -9.42
N ASP A 520 -2.80 -1.89 -9.44
CA ASP A 520 -3.98 -2.71 -9.75
C ASP A 520 -5.16 -2.50 -8.81
N TYR A 521 -4.90 -2.08 -7.57
CA TYR A 521 -5.92 -1.73 -6.57
C TYR A 521 -6.17 -0.22 -6.50
N PHE A 522 -5.71 0.50 -7.51
CA PHE A 522 -5.89 1.95 -7.67
C PHE A 522 -5.24 2.80 -6.58
N PHE A 523 -4.18 2.29 -5.94
CA PHE A 523 -3.28 3.09 -5.12
C PHE A 523 -2.47 4.01 -6.02
N ASN A 524 -2.69 5.32 -5.91
CA ASN A 524 -1.95 6.32 -6.68
C ASN A 524 -0.47 6.28 -6.32
N SER A 525 0.42 6.27 -7.32
CA SER A 525 1.88 6.27 -7.13
C SER A 525 2.43 7.63 -6.67
N TYR A 526 1.66 8.71 -6.87
CA TYR A 526 2.10 10.08 -6.60
C TYR A 526 1.05 10.89 -5.83
N TYR A 527 1.55 11.87 -5.06
CA TYR A 527 0.81 12.93 -4.39
C TYR A 527 0.91 14.20 -5.22
N GLY A 528 0.04 15.18 -4.96
CA GLY A 528 0.14 16.50 -5.56
C GLY A 528 1.21 17.35 -4.87
N VAL A 529 1.20 17.31 -3.54
CA VAL A 529 2.22 17.96 -2.70
C VAL A 529 2.65 16.97 -1.62
N LEU A 530 3.96 16.83 -1.40
CA LEU A 530 4.53 16.05 -0.30
C LEU A 530 5.61 16.88 0.40
N LEU A 531 5.33 17.29 1.64
CA LEU A 531 6.34 17.83 2.54
C LEU A 531 6.62 16.80 3.63
N SER A 532 7.81 16.19 3.57
CA SER A 532 8.26 15.17 4.51
C SER A 532 9.49 15.67 5.27
N ASN A 533 9.53 15.50 6.59
CA ASN A 533 10.65 15.93 7.44
C ASN A 533 11.01 17.43 7.30
N VAL A 534 10.00 18.28 7.14
CA VAL A 534 10.16 19.74 7.01
C VAL A 534 9.86 20.42 8.33
N THR A 535 10.75 21.29 8.78
CA THR A 535 10.62 22.07 10.02
C THR A 535 10.81 23.57 9.83
N VAL A 536 11.27 24.00 8.64
CA VAL A 536 11.30 25.42 8.26
C VAL A 536 9.90 25.97 8.07
N HIS A 537 9.73 27.25 8.35
CA HIS A 537 8.45 27.91 8.15
C HIS A 537 8.11 27.93 6.66
N THR A 538 6.97 27.34 6.31
CA THR A 538 6.54 27.16 4.93
C THR A 538 5.07 27.54 4.80
N GLU A 539 4.71 28.26 3.75
CA GLU A 539 3.35 28.66 3.40
C GLU A 539 2.96 28.05 2.05
N ILE A 540 1.82 27.38 2.04
CA ILE A 540 1.12 26.87 0.86
C ILE A 540 -0.08 27.78 0.66
N VAL A 541 0.06 28.82 -0.17
CA VAL A 541 -0.98 29.85 -0.34
C VAL A 541 -1.61 29.71 -1.71
N GLY A 542 -2.93 29.60 -1.79
CA GLY A 542 -3.64 29.62 -3.07
C GLY A 542 -3.30 28.45 -3.99
N LEU A 543 -3.01 27.27 -3.43
CA LEU A 543 -2.68 26.08 -4.22
C LEU A 543 -3.85 25.74 -5.18
N PRO A 544 -3.61 25.64 -6.50
CA PRO A 544 -4.64 25.25 -7.46
C PRO A 544 -4.92 23.75 -7.36
N LEU A 545 -6.07 23.33 -7.90
CA LEU A 545 -6.38 21.91 -8.07
C LEU A 545 -5.39 21.25 -9.03
N LEU A 546 -4.69 20.22 -8.55
CA LEU A 546 -3.71 19.46 -9.31
C LEU A 546 -4.41 18.32 -10.05
N ASN A 547 -5.07 18.66 -11.16
CA ASN A 547 -5.81 17.69 -11.98
C ASN A 547 -4.86 16.73 -12.68
N VAL A 548 -5.17 15.43 -12.60
CA VAL A 548 -4.47 14.36 -13.28
C VAL A 548 -5.46 13.54 -14.12
N SER A 549 -5.02 13.14 -15.32
CA SER A 549 -5.79 12.28 -16.21
C SER A 549 -5.16 10.90 -16.28
N TYR A 550 -5.97 9.86 -16.06
CA TYR A 550 -5.55 8.48 -16.28
C TYR A 550 -5.53 8.18 -17.77
N THR A 551 -4.44 7.58 -18.24
CA THR A 551 -4.23 7.23 -19.65
C THR A 551 -3.73 5.79 -19.77
N GLY A 552 -3.75 5.22 -20.98
CA GLY A 552 -3.21 3.87 -21.23
C GLY A 552 -3.83 2.81 -20.32
N PHE A 553 -2.98 2.06 -19.61
CA PHE A 553 -3.40 1.01 -18.68
C PHE A 553 -4.26 1.55 -17.53
N ASN A 554 -3.89 2.67 -16.91
CA ASN A 554 -4.66 3.25 -15.80
C ASN A 554 -6.06 3.73 -16.23
N ALA A 555 -6.24 4.13 -17.49
CA ALA A 555 -7.58 4.43 -18.02
C ALA A 555 -8.45 3.16 -18.15
N LEU A 556 -7.85 2.03 -18.55
CA LEU A 556 -8.54 0.75 -18.61
C LEU A 556 -8.90 0.27 -17.21
N LEU A 557 -7.99 0.42 -16.25
CA LEU A 557 -8.20 0.05 -14.85
C LEU A 557 -9.28 0.93 -14.20
N ALA A 558 -9.26 2.25 -14.44
CA ALA A 558 -10.32 3.15 -13.99
C ALA A 558 -11.68 2.69 -14.55
N GLY A 559 -11.75 2.34 -15.84
CA GLY A 559 -12.94 1.76 -16.45
C GLY A 559 -13.36 0.41 -15.84
N PHE A 560 -12.41 -0.43 -15.41
CA PHE A 560 -12.68 -1.71 -14.75
C PHE A 560 -13.38 -1.52 -13.39
N TYR A 561 -12.94 -0.55 -12.60
CA TYR A 561 -13.57 -0.19 -11.31
C TYR A 561 -14.76 0.77 -11.45
N GLY A 562 -15.08 1.25 -12.65
CA GLY A 562 -16.13 2.26 -12.85
C GLY A 562 -15.77 3.64 -12.29
N LEU A 563 -14.48 3.93 -12.18
CA LEU A 563 -13.93 5.19 -11.69
C LEU A 563 -13.86 6.26 -12.79
N PRO A 564 -13.93 7.56 -12.44
CA PRO A 564 -13.66 8.64 -13.39
C PRO A 564 -12.26 8.56 -14.01
N LEU A 565 -12.10 9.04 -15.26
CA LEU A 565 -10.79 9.12 -15.92
C LEU A 565 -9.93 10.31 -15.46
N GLN A 566 -10.45 11.15 -14.58
CA GLN A 566 -9.78 12.31 -14.02
C GLN A 566 -9.91 12.31 -12.50
N ASN A 567 -8.87 12.79 -11.83
CA ASN A 567 -8.84 12.95 -10.39
C ASN A 567 -7.99 14.18 -10.03
N TYR A 568 -8.00 14.56 -8.75
CA TYR A 568 -7.14 15.59 -8.22
C TYR A 568 -6.16 14.98 -7.23
N MET A 569 -4.90 15.37 -7.33
CA MET A 569 -3.85 14.82 -6.48
C MET A 569 -3.87 15.47 -5.09
N GLY A 570 -3.85 14.65 -4.04
CA GLY A 570 -3.89 15.12 -2.64
C GLY A 570 -2.61 15.79 -2.15
N THR A 571 -2.71 16.49 -1.02
CA THR A 571 -1.60 17.15 -0.31
C THR A 571 -1.26 16.39 0.97
N VAL A 572 0.01 16.05 1.14
CA VAL A 572 0.52 15.27 2.28
C VAL A 572 1.60 16.04 3.02
N ILE A 573 1.39 16.23 4.32
CA ILE A 573 2.35 16.76 5.27
C ILE A 573 2.71 15.63 6.24
N TYR A 574 3.95 15.14 6.18
CA TYR A 574 4.41 13.95 6.89
C TYR A 574 5.61 14.26 7.77
N ASP A 575 5.60 13.87 9.05
CA ASP A 575 6.69 14.08 10.01
C ASP A 575 7.23 15.55 9.98
N SER A 576 6.34 16.54 9.88
CA SER A 576 6.71 17.94 9.58
C SER A 576 6.10 18.94 10.57
N SER A 577 6.56 20.19 10.54
CA SER A 577 6.04 21.25 11.41
C SER A 577 6.22 22.66 10.85
N ASN A 578 5.51 23.63 11.44
CA ASN A 578 5.56 25.06 11.09
C ASN A 578 5.10 25.36 9.65
N ILE A 579 4.05 24.67 9.20
CA ILE A 579 3.50 24.82 7.86
C ILE A 579 2.15 25.52 7.93
N SER A 580 1.90 26.49 7.07
CA SER A 580 0.59 27.13 6.90
C SER A 580 0.03 26.81 5.52
N ILE A 581 -1.22 26.39 5.44
CA ILE A 581 -1.96 26.06 4.22
C ILE A 581 -3.16 27.00 4.18
N VAL A 582 -3.13 27.97 3.26
CA VAL A 582 -4.03 29.12 3.29
C VAL A 582 -4.68 29.36 1.93
N SER A 583 -6.01 29.54 1.91
CA SER A 583 -6.75 29.92 0.69
C SER A 583 -6.56 29.00 -0.51
N GLY A 584 -6.22 27.72 -0.27
CA GLY A 584 -6.15 26.68 -1.29
C GLY A 584 -7.51 26.08 -1.62
N THR A 585 -7.56 25.34 -2.73
CA THR A 585 -8.72 24.51 -3.10
C THR A 585 -8.29 23.05 -3.16
N PHE A 586 -9.02 22.18 -2.48
CA PHE A 586 -8.74 20.74 -2.40
C PHE A 586 -9.95 19.94 -2.89
N SER A 587 -9.68 18.90 -3.66
CA SER A 587 -10.66 17.95 -4.16
C SER A 587 -9.93 16.66 -4.51
N GLY A 588 -10.68 15.64 -4.93
CA GLY A 588 -10.17 14.33 -5.27
C GLY A 588 -11.04 13.23 -4.65
N TRP A 589 -10.98 12.06 -5.28
CA TRP A 589 -11.63 10.84 -4.84
C TRP A 589 -10.59 9.73 -4.67
N PHE A 590 -10.91 8.74 -3.84
CA PHE A 590 -10.11 7.54 -3.62
C PHE A 590 -10.94 6.31 -4.00
N SER A 591 -10.32 5.26 -4.51
CA SER A 591 -11.06 4.03 -4.85
C SER A 591 -11.51 3.32 -3.58
N SER A 592 -12.69 2.71 -3.59
CA SER A 592 -13.23 1.94 -2.46
C SER A 592 -12.29 0.83 -1.94
N THR A 593 -11.36 0.35 -2.78
CA THR A 593 -10.27 -0.57 -2.41
C THR A 593 -9.32 0.01 -1.35
N LEU A 594 -9.22 1.33 -1.23
CA LEU A 594 -8.42 2.04 -0.21
C LEU A 594 -9.20 2.25 1.10
N THR A 595 -10.35 1.60 1.29
CA THR A 595 -11.08 1.62 2.57
C THR A 595 -10.18 1.12 3.70
N GLU A 596 -10.24 1.78 4.86
CA GLU A 596 -9.34 1.58 6.01
C GLU A 596 -7.87 1.95 5.78
N PHE A 597 -7.54 2.66 4.70
CA PHE A 597 -6.23 3.30 4.55
C PHE A 597 -6.29 4.80 4.92
N PRO A 598 -5.19 5.40 5.39
CA PRO A 598 -5.14 6.79 5.83
C PRO A 598 -5.05 7.76 4.64
N VAL A 599 -6.09 7.82 3.81
CA VAL A 599 -6.16 8.70 2.64
C VAL A 599 -7.03 9.94 2.87
N ALA A 600 -6.61 11.09 2.32
CA ALA A 600 -7.38 12.31 2.31
C ALA A 600 -6.82 13.29 1.27
N ASN A 601 -7.67 14.22 0.80
CA ASN A 601 -7.24 15.30 -0.09
C ASN A 601 -6.23 16.24 0.59
N LEU A 602 -6.32 16.37 1.92
CA LEU A 602 -5.27 16.94 2.77
C LEU A 602 -4.98 16.00 3.96
N LEU A 603 -3.79 15.42 3.98
CA LEU A 603 -3.33 14.52 5.03
C LEU A 603 -2.22 15.17 5.86
N LEU A 604 -2.46 15.32 7.16
CA LEU A 604 -1.45 15.69 8.15
C LEU A 604 -1.11 14.45 8.97
N TRP A 605 0.08 13.90 8.80
CA TRP A 605 0.53 12.71 9.52
C TRP A 605 1.79 13.02 10.32
N ASN A 606 1.76 12.79 11.64
CA ASN A 606 2.88 13.03 12.58
C ASN A 606 3.37 14.47 12.47
N SER A 607 2.45 15.39 12.24
CA SER A 607 2.76 16.76 11.86
C SER A 607 2.14 17.72 12.85
N VAL A 608 2.98 18.64 13.34
CA VAL A 608 2.64 19.52 14.46
C VAL A 608 2.75 20.98 14.09
N LYS A 609 1.97 21.86 14.73
CA LYS A 609 1.96 23.30 14.46
C LYS A 609 1.68 23.61 12.98
N VAL A 610 0.79 22.84 12.37
CA VAL A 610 0.28 23.10 11.03
C VAL A 610 -0.96 23.99 11.14
N THR A 611 -1.01 25.07 10.37
CA THR A 611 -2.20 25.93 10.26
C THR A 611 -2.89 25.66 8.93
N VAL A 612 -4.14 25.23 8.95
CA VAL A 612 -4.99 25.01 7.77
C VAL A 612 -6.13 26.02 7.85
N LYS A 613 -6.03 27.07 7.02
CA LYS A 613 -6.90 28.24 7.15
C LYS A 613 -7.54 28.72 5.84
N ASP A 614 -8.82 29.10 5.89
CA ASP A 614 -9.52 29.77 4.79
C ASP A 614 -9.51 28.97 3.48
N ASN A 615 -9.42 27.64 3.53
CA ASN A 615 -9.39 26.76 2.35
C ASN A 615 -10.80 26.30 1.94
N TYR A 616 -10.93 25.88 0.69
CA TYR A 616 -12.16 25.30 0.16
C TYR A 616 -11.95 23.81 -0.19
N PHE A 617 -12.80 22.93 0.32
CA PHE A 617 -12.78 21.49 0.07
C PHE A 617 -14.02 21.06 -0.70
N PHE A 618 -13.85 20.64 -1.96
CA PHE A 618 -14.87 19.92 -2.72
C PHE A 618 -14.80 18.44 -2.34
N THR A 619 -15.63 18.08 -1.38
CA THR A 619 -15.61 16.79 -0.70
C THR A 619 -16.28 15.74 -1.58
N MET A 620 -15.48 14.93 -2.29
CA MET A 620 -15.97 13.74 -3.00
C MET A 620 -15.86 12.48 -2.14
N ASP A 621 -14.98 12.47 -1.13
CA ASP A 621 -14.76 11.34 -0.25
C ASP A 621 -14.07 11.83 1.05
N SER A 622 -12.81 11.47 1.33
CA SER A 622 -12.06 11.96 2.49
C SER A 622 -11.39 13.33 2.22
N SER A 623 -11.94 14.41 2.80
CA SER A 623 -11.42 15.77 2.57
C SER A 623 -10.15 16.07 3.36
N MET A 624 -10.18 15.95 4.69
CA MET A 624 -9.02 16.23 5.54
C MET A 624 -8.87 15.18 6.63
N LEU A 625 -7.64 14.68 6.80
CA LEU A 625 -7.28 13.71 7.83
C LEU A 625 -6.07 14.24 8.64
N VAL A 626 -6.22 14.28 9.96
CA VAL A 626 -5.14 14.56 10.92
C VAL A 626 -4.83 13.31 11.70
N TYR A 627 -3.57 12.90 11.70
CA TYR A 627 -3.15 11.56 12.08
C TYR A 627 -1.85 11.62 12.89
N ASP A 628 -1.94 11.57 14.21
CA ASP A 628 -0.79 11.61 15.13
C ASP A 628 -0.87 10.51 16.18
N ASN A 629 0.27 10.10 16.72
CA ASN A 629 0.24 9.26 17.91
C ASN A 629 -0.47 10.01 19.04
N HIS A 630 -1.37 9.35 19.78
CA HIS A 630 -2.17 9.99 20.84
C HIS A 630 -1.33 10.66 21.95
N THR A 631 -0.05 10.31 22.08
CA THR A 631 0.91 10.94 23.01
C THR A 631 1.53 12.24 22.48
N VAL A 632 1.35 12.55 21.20
CA VAL A 632 1.86 13.77 20.55
C VAL A 632 0.80 14.87 20.66
N ALA A 633 1.24 16.06 21.07
CA ALA A 633 0.41 17.26 21.01
C ALA A 633 0.56 17.90 19.63
N GLY A 634 -0.47 17.76 18.79
CA GLY A 634 -0.51 18.24 17.42
C GLY A 634 -0.35 19.76 17.35
N HIS A 635 -1.06 20.51 18.21
CA HIS A 635 -1.08 21.98 18.14
C HIS A 635 -1.42 22.53 16.75
N ASN A 636 -2.16 21.76 15.96
CA ASN A 636 -2.60 22.20 14.65
C ASN A 636 -3.79 23.14 14.80
N ILE A 637 -3.90 24.11 13.89
CA ILE A 637 -5.00 25.08 13.84
C ILE A 637 -5.77 24.82 12.55
N ILE A 638 -7.06 24.52 12.66
CA ILE A 638 -7.95 24.29 11.52
C ILE A 638 -9.11 25.28 11.62
N SER A 639 -9.10 26.30 10.77
CA SER A 639 -10.09 27.39 10.90
C SER A 639 -10.48 28.08 9.60
N GLY A 640 -11.70 28.61 9.51
CA GLY A 640 -12.13 29.38 8.33
C GLY A 640 -12.33 28.54 7.07
N ASN A 641 -12.19 27.21 7.13
CA ASN A 641 -12.29 26.35 5.95
C ASN A 641 -13.76 26.06 5.61
N VAL A 642 -14.03 25.85 4.33
CA VAL A 642 -15.35 25.43 3.84
C VAL A 642 -15.25 24.01 3.28
N PHE A 643 -15.98 23.08 3.88
CA PHE A 643 -16.16 21.72 3.41
C PHE A 643 -17.51 21.62 2.73
N TYR A 644 -17.52 21.43 1.41
CA TYR A 644 -18.71 21.42 0.58
C TYR A 644 -18.82 20.10 -0.17
N GLN A 645 -19.99 19.47 -0.14
CA GLN A 645 -20.27 18.22 -0.84
C GLN A 645 -20.19 18.46 -2.35
N ASP A 646 -19.31 17.72 -3.03
CA ASP A 646 -19.20 17.86 -4.47
C ASP A 646 -20.53 17.42 -5.14
N PRO A 647 -21.17 18.25 -5.99
CA PRO A 647 -22.44 17.93 -6.62
C PRO A 647 -22.33 16.84 -7.69
N ALA A 648 -21.13 16.53 -8.18
CA ALA A 648 -20.90 15.40 -9.08
C ALA A 648 -21.02 14.05 -8.34
N LEU A 649 -20.96 14.06 -7.00
CA LEU A 649 -21.22 12.89 -6.19
C LEU A 649 -22.73 12.59 -6.21
N SER A 650 -23.09 11.50 -6.88
CA SER A 650 -24.45 10.98 -6.92
C SER A 650 -24.46 9.54 -6.42
N ARG A 651 -25.62 9.04 -5.98
CA ARG A 651 -25.80 7.64 -5.55
C ARG A 651 -25.32 6.61 -6.60
N LEU A 652 -25.28 6.99 -7.88
CA LEU A 652 -24.83 6.13 -8.97
C LEU A 652 -23.30 6.06 -9.11
N ASN A 653 -22.59 7.13 -8.73
CA ASN A 653 -21.13 7.20 -8.80
C ASN A 653 -20.46 6.91 -7.44
N PHE A 654 -21.26 6.68 -6.41
CA PHE A 654 -20.82 6.57 -5.02
C PHE A 654 -20.04 5.28 -4.73
N GLY A 655 -20.57 4.12 -5.13
CA GLY A 655 -20.01 2.81 -4.77
C GLY A 655 -18.52 2.64 -5.09
N PRO A 656 -18.03 3.05 -6.28
CA PRO A 656 -16.62 2.91 -6.63
C PRO A 656 -15.63 3.82 -5.88
N ILE A 657 -16.09 4.97 -5.35
CA ILE A 657 -15.23 6.04 -4.79
C ILE A 657 -15.41 6.29 -3.29
N ASP A 658 -16.15 5.42 -2.62
CA ASP A 658 -16.58 5.59 -1.24
C ASP A 658 -15.60 4.89 -0.29
N VAL A 659 -14.66 5.66 0.28
CA VAL A 659 -13.62 5.15 1.18
C VAL A 659 -14.00 5.48 2.62
N SER A 660 -14.09 4.44 3.44
CA SER A 660 -14.20 4.66 4.89
C SER A 660 -12.82 4.84 5.51
N THR A 661 -12.52 6.07 5.94
CA THR A 661 -11.32 6.39 6.74
C THR A 661 -11.57 6.29 8.25
N ASN A 662 -12.70 5.68 8.65
CA ASN A 662 -13.14 5.59 10.05
C ASN A 662 -12.81 4.24 10.73
N PHE A 663 -11.84 3.47 10.19
CA PHE A 663 -11.27 2.18 10.65
C PHE A 663 -12.06 1.37 11.71
N ALA A 664 -13.39 1.19 11.52
CA ALA A 664 -14.33 0.39 12.35
C ALA A 664 -15.80 0.86 12.27
N SER A 665 -16.12 2.05 11.72
CA SER A 665 -17.50 2.53 11.67
C SER A 665 -18.24 2.06 10.41
N ALA A 666 -19.47 1.55 10.56
CA ALA A 666 -20.28 0.93 9.51
C ALA A 666 -20.83 1.88 8.41
N PHE A 667 -20.25 3.07 8.24
CA PHE A 667 -20.71 4.03 7.25
C PHE A 667 -19.56 4.43 6.32
N SER A 668 -19.79 4.21 5.03
CA SER A 668 -18.98 4.67 3.93
C SER A 668 -19.70 5.91 3.39
N ASN A 669 -19.25 7.10 3.82
CA ASN A 669 -19.75 8.37 3.32
C ASN A 669 -18.61 9.41 3.34
N PRO A 670 -18.61 10.36 2.39
CA PRO A 670 -17.66 11.46 2.36
C PRO A 670 -17.59 12.21 3.69
N VAL A 671 -16.36 12.39 4.18
CA VAL A 671 -16.06 13.01 5.47
C VAL A 671 -15.33 14.32 5.25
N GLY A 672 -15.81 15.40 5.88
CA GLY A 672 -15.14 16.70 5.88
C GLY A 672 -13.80 16.66 6.62
N LEU A 673 -13.82 16.29 7.91
CA LEU A 673 -12.63 16.30 8.77
C LEU A 673 -12.54 15.06 9.69
N THR A 674 -11.45 14.32 9.61
CA THR A 674 -11.15 13.22 10.53
C THR A 674 -9.92 13.54 11.38
N VAL A 675 -10.00 13.38 12.71
CA VAL A 675 -8.94 13.77 13.66
C VAL A 675 -8.58 12.62 14.61
N TYR A 676 -7.45 11.95 14.34
CA TYR A 676 -6.76 11.05 15.25
C TYR A 676 -5.53 11.74 15.85
N SER A 677 -5.72 12.88 16.51
CA SER A 677 -4.65 13.68 17.10
C SER A 677 -5.18 14.46 18.29
N SER A 678 -4.31 14.86 19.23
CA SER A 678 -4.70 15.67 20.39
C SER A 678 -4.11 17.08 20.36
N HIS A 679 -4.70 17.99 21.12
CA HIS A 679 -4.30 19.37 21.34
C HIS A 679 -4.40 20.25 20.08
N ASN A 680 -5.26 19.87 19.15
CA ASN A 680 -5.58 20.69 17.98
C ASN A 680 -6.65 21.73 18.34
N THR A 681 -6.70 22.81 17.57
CA THR A 681 -7.72 23.86 17.71
C THR A 681 -8.54 23.94 16.42
N VAL A 682 -9.83 23.67 16.50
CA VAL A 682 -10.75 23.61 15.36
C VAL A 682 -11.92 24.57 15.55
N TYR A 683 -12.02 25.63 14.76
CA TYR A 683 -13.04 26.69 14.92
C TYR A 683 -13.35 27.41 13.62
N ASP A 684 -14.52 28.05 13.50
CA ASP A 684 -14.89 28.90 12.36
C ASP A 684 -14.86 28.19 10.98
N ASN A 685 -15.01 26.86 10.93
CA ASN A 685 -15.16 26.13 9.67
C ASN A 685 -16.63 25.98 9.30
N VAL A 686 -16.94 25.86 8.01
CA VAL A 686 -18.27 25.58 7.47
C VAL A 686 -18.30 24.14 6.95
N PHE A 687 -19.24 23.33 7.45
CA PHE A 687 -19.47 21.97 6.95
C PHE A 687 -20.84 21.86 6.28
N ASP A 688 -20.81 21.57 4.99
CA ASP A 688 -21.96 21.25 4.12
C ASP A 688 -21.66 19.94 3.38
N VAL A 689 -21.52 18.86 4.16
CA VAL A 689 -21.12 17.50 3.72
C VAL A 689 -21.91 16.46 4.50
N TYR A 690 -21.97 15.22 4.00
CA TYR A 690 -22.73 14.14 4.65
C TYR A 690 -22.22 13.80 6.05
N VAL A 691 -20.90 13.67 6.20
CA VAL A 691 -20.25 13.44 7.48
C VAL A 691 -19.32 14.62 7.75
N THR A 692 -19.65 15.42 8.76
CA THR A 692 -18.99 16.71 8.97
C THR A 692 -17.59 16.57 9.54
N ALA A 693 -17.48 16.06 10.77
CA ALA A 693 -16.21 15.76 11.42
C ALA A 693 -16.29 14.54 12.35
N ILE A 694 -15.18 13.82 12.50
CA ILE A 694 -15.06 12.65 13.37
C ILE A 694 -13.71 12.68 14.14
N SER A 695 -13.73 12.32 15.42
CA SER A 695 -12.52 12.00 16.20
C SER A 695 -12.72 10.68 16.94
N PRO A 696 -12.20 9.56 16.39
CA PRO A 696 -12.50 8.24 16.96
C PRO A 696 -11.85 8.00 18.31
N ASN A 697 -12.45 7.09 19.09
CA ASN A 697 -12.01 6.78 20.45
C ASN A 697 -10.98 5.64 20.53
N TYR A 698 -10.17 5.45 19.49
CA TYR A 698 -9.09 4.46 19.47
C TYR A 698 -7.88 4.99 18.70
N SER A 699 -6.72 4.42 19.03
CA SER A 699 -5.46 4.75 18.39
C SER A 699 -5.18 3.75 17.30
N ILE A 700 -5.23 4.19 16.06
CA ILE A 700 -4.78 3.45 14.87
C ILE A 700 -3.37 2.85 14.99
N TYR A 701 -2.47 3.49 15.74
CA TYR A 701 -1.11 2.96 15.99
C TYR A 701 -1.10 1.71 16.86
N SER A 702 -2.09 1.54 17.74
CA SER A 702 -2.07 0.49 18.76
C SER A 702 -3.33 -0.39 18.79
N GLY A 703 -4.37 -0.03 18.05
CA GLY A 703 -5.72 -0.61 18.14
C GLY A 703 -6.45 -0.34 19.47
N ASN A 704 -5.78 0.26 20.46
CA ASN A 704 -6.35 0.44 21.79
C ASN A 704 -7.26 1.66 21.86
N GLY A 705 -8.24 1.62 22.76
CA GLY A 705 -9.08 2.78 23.07
C GLY A 705 -8.26 3.96 23.58
N VAL A 706 -8.48 5.16 23.02
CA VAL A 706 -7.86 6.42 23.44
C VAL A 706 -8.88 7.54 23.40
N ALA A 707 -8.66 8.56 24.22
CA ALA A 707 -9.40 9.81 24.13
C ALA A 707 -8.45 10.89 23.60
N TYR A 708 -8.74 11.42 22.42
CA TYR A 708 -8.05 12.58 21.90
C TYR A 708 -8.54 13.84 22.61
N ALA A 709 -7.72 14.87 22.79
CA ALA A 709 -8.12 16.06 23.53
C ALA A 709 -7.95 17.33 22.69
N ASP A 710 -8.98 17.73 21.96
CA ASP A 710 -8.94 18.88 21.07
C ASP A 710 -9.85 20.02 21.54
N SER A 711 -9.51 21.26 21.15
CA SER A 711 -10.32 22.44 21.40
C SER A 711 -11.21 22.74 20.21
N TRP A 712 -12.52 22.51 20.37
CA TRP A 712 -13.53 22.81 19.34
C TRP A 712 -14.25 24.12 19.68
N ASN A 713 -14.53 24.94 18.66
CA ASN A 713 -15.28 26.20 18.81
C ASN A 713 -14.63 27.18 19.79
N TYR A 714 -13.33 27.43 19.62
CA TYR A 714 -12.58 28.34 20.46
C TYR A 714 -13.02 29.81 20.25
N GLY A 715 -13.59 30.44 21.29
CA GLY A 715 -14.11 31.81 21.24
C GLY A 715 -15.60 31.92 20.88
N HIS A 716 -16.11 33.14 20.62
CA HIS A 716 -17.51 33.38 20.26
C HIS A 716 -17.86 33.03 18.80
N THR A 717 -16.90 32.52 18.03
CA THR A 717 -17.05 32.09 16.62
C THR A 717 -17.01 30.57 16.56
N GLY A 718 -18.18 29.95 16.57
CA GLY A 718 -18.32 28.49 16.43
C GLY A 718 -18.16 28.04 14.97
N ASN A 719 -17.88 26.75 14.78
CA ASN A 719 -18.04 26.11 13.47
C ASN A 719 -19.52 26.14 13.04
N TYR A 720 -19.75 26.27 11.73
CA TYR A 720 -21.06 26.33 11.10
C TYR A 720 -21.42 25.01 10.42
N TRP A 721 -22.71 24.70 10.42
CA TRP A 721 -23.25 23.42 9.95
C TRP A 721 -24.53 23.69 9.17
N TRP A 722 -24.63 23.19 7.93
CA TRP A 722 -25.85 23.31 7.14
C TRP A 722 -26.53 21.94 6.95
N ASN A 723 -27.84 21.92 7.23
CA ASN A 723 -28.84 21.01 6.66
C ASN A 723 -28.71 19.49 6.93
N PHE A 724 -28.78 19.04 8.19
CA PHE A 724 -29.17 17.66 8.48
C PHE A 724 -30.69 17.52 8.51
N ASN A 725 -31.34 17.45 7.34
CA ASN A 725 -32.70 16.93 7.21
C ASN A 725 -32.66 15.45 6.74
N GLY A 726 -31.62 14.73 7.17
CA GLY A 726 -31.39 13.33 6.84
C GLY A 726 -32.34 12.43 7.63
N SER A 727 -33.23 11.76 6.92
CA SER A 727 -33.85 10.54 7.42
C SER A 727 -32.91 9.39 7.13
N ILE A 728 -32.66 8.51 8.11
CA ILE A 728 -31.96 7.26 7.83
C ILE A 728 -32.97 6.29 7.22
N PHE A 729 -32.60 5.69 6.09
CA PHE A 729 -33.24 4.48 5.59
C PHE A 729 -32.68 3.27 6.33
N ASN A 730 -33.50 2.67 7.18
CA ASN A 730 -33.24 1.33 7.72
C ASN A 730 -34.18 0.36 7.00
N GLY A 731 -33.69 -0.25 5.91
CA GLY A 731 -34.54 -0.91 4.92
C GLY A 731 -35.47 0.10 4.21
N ASP A 732 -36.73 -0.25 4.00
CA ASP A 732 -37.71 0.60 3.30
C ASP A 732 -38.32 1.73 4.16
N ARG A 733 -37.81 2.00 5.37
CA ARG A 733 -38.36 3.02 6.27
C ARG A 733 -37.41 4.20 6.48
N LEU A 734 -37.89 5.40 6.15
CA LEU A 734 -37.38 6.67 6.67
C LEU A 734 -37.66 6.77 8.18
N ILE A 735 -36.62 6.98 8.99
CA ILE A 735 -36.76 7.35 10.40
C ILE A 735 -36.38 8.84 10.53
N PRO A 736 -37.32 9.74 10.90
CA PRO A 736 -37.03 11.15 11.21
C PRO A 736 -36.20 11.27 12.49
N PHE A 737 -35.17 12.13 12.48
CA PHE A 737 -34.12 12.20 13.51
C PHE A 737 -34.45 12.97 14.80
N ASP A 738 -35.70 13.40 14.98
CA ASP A 738 -36.05 14.49 15.90
C ASP A 738 -36.26 14.07 17.38
N ARG A 739 -35.60 13.02 17.89
CA ARG A 739 -35.81 12.56 19.29
C ARG A 739 -34.52 12.14 20.02
N GLY A 740 -33.86 13.10 20.68
CA GLY A 740 -33.36 12.87 22.05
C GLY A 740 -31.85 12.84 22.34
N PHE A 741 -30.95 13.13 21.40
CA PHE A 741 -29.51 13.19 21.69
C PHE A 741 -29.07 14.64 21.99
N THR A 742 -28.54 14.90 23.20
CA THR A 742 -28.27 16.26 23.74
C THR A 742 -26.82 16.43 24.22
N ARG A 743 -25.83 15.79 23.57
CA ARG A 743 -24.42 16.01 23.92
C ARG A 743 -23.79 17.05 22.98
N THR A 744 -23.20 18.07 23.58
CA THR A 744 -22.35 19.07 22.92
C THR A 744 -20.92 18.56 22.83
N TYR A 745 -20.18 19.02 21.82
CA TYR A 745 -18.73 18.86 21.71
C TYR A 745 -18.06 19.10 23.07
N ASN A 746 -17.18 18.18 23.49
CA ASN A 746 -16.37 18.35 24.67
C ASN A 746 -14.89 18.21 24.33
N ASN A 747 -14.04 18.87 25.13
CA ASN A 747 -12.60 18.92 24.92
C ASN A 747 -11.87 17.59 25.22
N ASN A 748 -12.60 16.51 25.48
CA ASN A 748 -12.05 15.20 25.83
C ASN A 748 -12.20 14.18 24.68
N GLY A 749 -12.45 14.65 23.44
CA GLY A 749 -12.49 13.85 22.21
C GLY A 749 -13.48 12.69 22.22
N LEU A 750 -14.55 12.79 23.02
CA LEU A 750 -15.70 11.92 22.85
C LEU A 750 -16.55 12.43 21.69
N ILE A 751 -16.05 12.27 20.45
CA ILE A 751 -16.85 12.36 19.22
C ILE A 751 -17.14 10.91 18.81
N THR A 752 -18.16 10.28 19.40
CA THR A 752 -18.41 8.83 19.20
C THR A 752 -18.94 8.49 17.78
N SER A 753 -19.36 9.50 17.03
CA SER A 753 -19.61 9.61 15.58
C SER A 753 -20.19 11.02 15.36
N GLY A 754 -20.11 11.61 14.17
CA GLY A 754 -20.43 13.03 13.89
C GLY A 754 -21.88 13.48 14.11
N TYR A 755 -22.41 13.38 15.34
CA TYR A 755 -23.81 13.59 15.71
C TYR A 755 -24.03 14.57 16.89
N ASP A 756 -23.20 15.61 17.04
CA ASP A 756 -23.35 16.58 18.14
C ASP A 756 -23.93 17.92 17.63
N LEU A 757 -25.26 18.04 17.68
CA LEU A 757 -26.06 19.19 17.21
C LEU A 757 -25.99 20.42 18.13
N TYR A 758 -25.67 21.58 17.55
CA TYR A 758 -26.63 22.70 17.42
C TYR A 758 -26.19 23.58 16.22
N PRO A 759 -26.87 23.52 15.06
CA PRO A 759 -26.59 24.48 14.00
C PRO A 759 -26.89 25.88 14.53
N SER A 760 -25.96 26.82 14.37
CA SER A 760 -26.36 28.22 14.34
C SER A 760 -27.01 28.43 12.97
N PRO A 761 -28.35 28.59 12.88
CA PRO A 761 -28.99 28.79 11.59
C PRO A 761 -28.42 30.03 10.91
N ILE A 762 -28.03 29.91 9.65
CA ILE A 762 -27.63 31.05 8.82
C ILE A 762 -28.91 31.82 8.47
N PRO A 763 -29.09 33.07 8.95
CA PRO A 763 -30.22 33.88 8.51
C PRO A 763 -30.08 34.18 7.01
N GLY A 764 -30.97 33.64 6.19
CA GLY A 764 -31.05 33.96 4.75
C GLY A 764 -30.60 32.90 3.76
N ALA A 765 -30.11 31.73 4.20
CA ALA A 765 -29.84 30.60 3.31
C ALA A 765 -31.12 29.81 3.03
N HIS A 766 -31.85 30.16 1.96
CA HIS A 766 -33.01 29.40 1.48
C HIS A 766 -32.56 28.26 0.53
N PRO A 767 -33.12 27.04 0.66
CA PRO A 767 -32.80 25.92 -0.22
C PRO A 767 -33.49 26.10 -1.57
N ALA A 768 -32.78 26.63 -2.55
CA ALA A 768 -33.23 26.64 -3.94
C ALA A 768 -32.13 25.99 -4.80
N GLY A 769 -32.08 24.65 -4.82
CA GLY A 769 -31.15 23.94 -5.69
C GLY A 769 -31.13 22.43 -5.53
N LEU A 770 -31.26 21.91 -4.31
CA LEU A 770 -31.36 20.47 -4.07
C LEU A 770 -32.82 20.05 -3.99
N VAL A 771 -33.46 20.01 -5.15
CA VAL A 771 -34.69 19.24 -5.33
C VAL A 771 -34.28 17.77 -5.25
N THR A 772 -34.97 17.03 -4.39
CA THR A 772 -34.98 15.57 -4.29
C THR A 772 -35.04 14.88 -5.67
N PRO A 773 -34.60 13.61 -5.80
CA PRO A 773 -35.14 12.74 -6.83
C PRO A 773 -36.67 12.71 -6.79
#